data_AF-A0A975SSC6-F1
#
_entry.id   AF-A0A975SSC6-F1
#
_cell.length_a   1.000
_cell.length_b   1.000
_cell.length_c   1.000
_cell.angle_alpha   90.00
_cell.angle_beta   90.00
_cell.angle_gamma   90.00
#
_symmetry.space_group_name_H-M   'P 1'
#
loop_
_entity.id
_entity.type
_entity.pdbx_description
1 polymer ?
#
loop_
_entity_poly.entity_id
_entity_poly.type
_entity_poly.pdbx_seq_one_letter_code
_entity_poly.pdbx_strand_id
1 'polypeptide(L)'
;MHSRSGVRIAAAAAAGLALVLTGGPSLAAPTPDPQPAPADTSQSAAPQSAASSAGDGAASASLGEEGGAPAASGPASPTGPSSATGGTEAAARPAPADGALCPADATTIAQIQATDGASDDSAMTGTANVRTCGVVTSSHPRNEGGLTNTLDGFTIQTPGSGGSWDPARAASDGIFVWMGTSKAAMPPVGKCVVVTGTIAEYPGVKDATAATPSLTQITRPKVEVLDADCSATVTPVTLPHVPTSAQLEALESMLVAPQGTWTITDNYHANSYGTLSLTPGTEPLRQATDVVSPGAEAIAYEAENTAKAITLDDGSSANFQTNKTAHNHPFAYLTPQTPSRVGTNVTFTKPVLVDSRHGEFIFQPTTMVAGFPQRSPLSQTTVRPEAPTVDGDIRVATFNVLNYFTDLGQDEAGCGSYKDRDGTPVTTNRCNGVRGAYTRKAFEDQQAKIVRAIAALRADVVALEEIENPTFPAIGGTDRDASLKALVAALNAFEGSEVWAPVPSPATVPAVQDAIRTAFIHRVATVAPVGESVILDDAAFTGVARQPLAQEFRPVVTANQEGTNVVVIANHFKSKGSVPKGMEEGNTDSGDGQGNANAIRVAQAQALATFAGSAAFAGKPVLLVGDFNSYSKEDPVKVLLEAGFTHESAGTHTSYAYSGRVGSLDHVFSNAAAHQLVRGTAVWAVNAEESVAFEYSRANANVTQLLDTSVPWRSSDHNPEIIGLDLVREKQVTPPPAKPGPSTPQTPQPSTPAPSTPAPAKPSAPAKSAPAGSTGSRLARTGSATVAWVVTALALAGAGGVFLLAGRGRRRS
;
A
#
# COMPACT_ATOMS: atom_id res chain seq x y z
N MET A 1 -5.72 40.72 46.56
CA MET A 1 -5.24 42.13 46.44
C MET A 1 -4.09 42.18 45.44
N HIS A 2 -3.68 43.37 44.98
CA HIS A 2 -2.76 43.50 43.84
C HIS A 2 -1.27 43.28 44.16
N SER A 3 -0.58 42.68 43.19
CA SER A 3 0.81 42.87 42.72
C SER A 3 1.65 44.01 43.32
N ARG A 4 2.95 43.74 43.57
CA ARG A 4 4.07 44.46 42.93
C ARG A 4 5.43 43.74 43.04
N SER A 5 6.33 44.09 42.11
CA SER A 5 7.65 43.47 41.83
C SER A 5 8.82 44.18 42.55
N GLY A 6 10.05 43.62 42.53
CA GLY A 6 11.27 44.47 42.61
C GLY A 6 12.58 43.94 43.23
N VAL A 7 13.24 42.98 42.56
CA VAL A 7 14.70 42.67 42.52
C VAL A 7 15.71 43.58 43.29
N ARG A 8 16.68 42.97 43.99
CA ARG A 8 18.12 43.37 44.06
C ARG A 8 19.04 42.18 44.43
N ILE A 9 20.36 42.32 44.23
CA ILE A 9 21.35 41.22 44.03
C ILE A 9 22.67 41.48 44.81
N ALA A 10 23.47 40.42 45.04
CA ALA A 10 24.91 40.38 45.43
C ALA A 10 25.30 40.62 46.92
N ALA A 11 26.43 40.09 47.46
CA ALA A 11 27.34 38.97 47.09
C ALA A 11 28.39 38.69 48.22
N ALA A 12 29.41 37.83 47.94
CA ALA A 12 30.58 37.37 48.74
C ALA A 12 30.33 36.16 49.68
N ALA A 13 31.12 35.06 49.74
CA ALA A 13 32.53 34.71 49.40
C ALA A 13 33.59 35.10 50.47
N ALA A 14 34.75 34.45 50.68
CA ALA A 14 35.47 33.29 50.08
C ALA A 14 36.40 32.64 51.17
N ALA A 15 37.44 31.78 50.99
CA ALA A 15 38.16 31.13 49.87
C ALA A 15 39.05 29.94 50.38
N GLY A 16 39.49 29.03 49.47
CA GLY A 16 40.80 28.32 49.55
C GLY A 16 40.84 26.87 50.08
N LEU A 17 41.84 26.03 49.75
CA LEU A 17 42.93 26.11 48.75
C LEU A 17 43.44 24.67 48.39
N ALA A 18 44.28 24.49 47.37
CA ALA A 18 44.59 23.18 46.76
C ALA A 18 46.09 22.77 46.77
N LEU A 19 46.39 21.48 46.50
CA LEU A 19 47.62 21.01 45.84
C LEU A 19 47.44 19.62 45.16
N VAL A 20 48.49 19.10 44.50
CA VAL A 20 48.46 18.04 43.46
C VAL A 20 49.67 17.09 43.61
N LEU A 21 49.56 15.79 43.25
CA LEU A 21 50.52 15.03 42.39
C LEU A 21 50.31 13.48 42.35
N THR A 22 50.43 12.92 41.13
CA THR A 22 50.87 11.55 40.72
C THR A 22 50.29 10.28 41.37
N GLY A 23 49.80 9.35 40.52
CA GLY A 23 49.73 7.91 40.85
C GLY A 23 48.93 7.06 39.87
N GLY A 24 49.51 5.93 39.41
CA GLY A 24 48.83 4.88 38.62
C GLY A 24 49.84 3.95 37.92
N PRO A 25 49.42 2.81 37.32
CA PRO A 25 48.08 2.21 37.33
C PRO A 25 48.04 0.85 38.07
N SER A 26 46.85 0.26 38.25
CA SER A 26 46.68 -1.19 38.39
C SER A 26 45.30 -1.62 37.89
N LEU A 27 45.15 -2.91 37.57
CA LEU A 27 44.01 -3.49 36.86
C LEU A 27 42.93 -4.03 37.81
N ALA A 28 41.67 -3.66 37.55
CA ALA A 28 40.49 -4.38 38.00
C ALA A 28 39.45 -4.34 36.86
N ALA A 29 38.78 -5.47 36.58
CA ALA A 29 37.85 -5.57 35.46
C ALA A 29 36.46 -4.99 35.83
N PRO A 30 35.80 -4.24 34.93
CA PRO A 30 34.40 -3.91 35.09
C PRO A 30 33.51 -5.13 34.83
N THR A 31 32.46 -5.27 35.63
CA THR A 31 31.31 -6.13 35.33
C THR A 31 30.59 -5.66 34.06
N PRO A 32 29.93 -6.55 33.29
CA PRO A 32 29.11 -6.11 32.17
C PRO A 32 27.88 -5.34 32.67
N ASP A 33 27.63 -4.16 32.08
CA ASP A 33 26.39 -3.41 32.23
C ASP A 33 25.20 -4.18 31.61
N PRO A 34 23.95 -3.90 32.05
CA PRO A 34 22.75 -4.53 31.49
C PRO A 34 22.58 -4.20 30.00
N GLN A 35 22.11 -5.18 29.22
CA GLN A 35 21.88 -4.99 27.79
C GLN A 35 20.75 -3.98 27.53
N PRO A 36 20.90 -3.06 26.55
CA PRO A 36 19.75 -2.37 25.98
C PRO A 36 18.90 -3.39 25.20
N ALA A 37 17.58 -3.31 25.34
CA ALA A 37 16.65 -4.19 24.65
C ALA A 37 16.71 -4.00 23.12
N PRO A 38 16.40 -5.05 22.31
CA PRO A 38 16.28 -4.90 20.87
C PRO A 38 15.07 -4.01 20.55
N ALA A 39 15.33 -2.85 19.94
CA ALA A 39 14.29 -1.88 19.59
C ALA A 39 13.52 -2.32 18.33
N ASP A 40 12.54 -3.20 18.47
CA ASP A 40 11.66 -3.52 17.34
C ASP A 40 10.73 -2.33 17.02
N THR A 41 10.91 -1.81 15.82
CA THR A 41 10.42 -0.50 15.39
C THR A 41 9.19 -0.62 14.51
N SER A 42 8.11 -1.21 15.05
CA SER A 42 6.74 -0.89 14.62
C SER A 42 6.38 0.54 15.04
N GLN A 43 7.06 1.52 14.43
CA GLN A 43 6.60 2.90 14.42
C GLN A 43 5.35 2.97 13.54
N SER A 44 4.27 3.58 14.03
CA SER A 44 3.15 3.99 13.16
C SER A 44 3.69 4.80 11.98
N ALA A 45 3.19 4.57 10.76
CA ALA A 45 3.71 5.18 9.54
C ALA A 45 3.80 6.72 9.63
N ALA A 46 5.00 7.20 9.96
CA ALA A 46 5.37 8.60 10.10
C ALA A 46 6.89 8.84 9.99
N PRO A 47 7.64 8.20 9.07
CA PRO A 47 9.05 8.50 8.88
C PRO A 47 9.22 9.98 8.51
N GLN A 48 10.05 10.70 9.27
CA GLN A 48 10.40 12.08 8.94
C GLN A 48 11.32 12.10 7.72
N SER A 49 10.82 12.67 6.60
CA SER A 49 11.60 13.28 5.52
C SER A 49 13.02 12.72 5.28
N ALA A 50 13.10 11.50 4.74
CA ALA A 50 14.24 11.10 3.91
C ALA A 50 13.97 11.56 2.47
N ALA A 51 15.00 11.97 1.75
CA ALA A 51 14.89 12.19 0.31
C ALA A 51 14.78 10.84 -0.43
N SER A 52 14.29 10.87 -1.66
CA SER A 52 14.26 9.75 -2.60
C SER A 52 15.66 9.18 -2.84
N SER A 53 16.01 8.10 -2.13
CA SER A 53 17.12 7.23 -2.49
C SER A 53 16.65 6.25 -3.55
N ALA A 54 16.72 6.65 -4.81
CA ALA A 54 16.60 5.71 -5.92
C ALA A 54 17.69 4.62 -5.79
N GLY A 55 17.33 3.37 -6.08
CA GLY A 55 18.28 2.27 -6.05
C GLY A 55 19.16 2.25 -7.30
N ASP A 56 20.36 2.85 -7.22
CA ASP A 56 21.38 2.71 -8.28
C ASP A 56 21.71 1.23 -8.50
N GLY A 57 21.27 0.68 -9.64
CA GLY A 57 21.29 -0.77 -9.86
C GLY A 57 21.39 -1.25 -11.32
N ALA A 58 21.67 -0.36 -12.28
CA ALA A 58 21.64 -0.70 -13.72
C ALA A 58 22.91 -0.25 -14.48
N ALA A 59 24.07 -0.83 -14.15
CA ALA A 59 25.30 -0.61 -14.92
C ALA A 59 25.26 -1.41 -16.24
N SER A 60 25.14 -0.70 -17.37
CA SER A 60 25.10 -1.30 -18.72
C SER A 60 26.44 -1.94 -19.10
N ALA A 61 26.39 -3.12 -19.74
CA ALA A 61 27.54 -3.84 -20.26
C ALA A 61 27.34 -4.18 -21.76
N SER A 62 27.82 -3.30 -22.63
CA SER A 62 27.78 -3.48 -24.08
C SER A 62 28.85 -4.46 -24.59
N LEU A 63 28.46 -5.45 -25.39
CA LEU A 63 29.36 -6.19 -26.28
C LEU A 63 28.73 -6.35 -27.67
N GLY A 64 29.57 -6.25 -28.70
CA GLY A 64 29.17 -6.29 -30.10
C GLY A 64 29.18 -7.69 -30.74
N GLU A 65 28.92 -7.71 -32.04
CA GLU A 65 28.70 -8.91 -32.87
C GLU A 65 29.98 -9.74 -33.14
N GLU A 66 29.82 -11.05 -33.39
CA GLU A 66 30.16 -11.63 -34.71
C GLU A 66 29.66 -13.09 -34.88
N GLY A 67 29.25 -13.44 -36.12
CA GLY A 67 29.55 -14.75 -36.72
C GLY A 67 28.51 -15.90 -36.72
N GLY A 68 27.94 -16.20 -37.90
CA GLY A 68 27.75 -17.59 -38.37
C GLY A 68 26.33 -18.13 -38.61
N ALA A 69 25.84 -18.10 -39.86
CA ALA A 69 24.72 -18.93 -40.36
C ALA A 69 25.25 -20.19 -41.10
N PRO A 70 24.45 -21.27 -41.28
CA PRO A 70 23.56 -21.40 -42.47
C PRO A 70 22.29 -22.29 -42.24
N ALA A 71 21.44 -22.64 -43.21
CA ALA A 71 20.76 -21.91 -44.31
C ALA A 71 19.75 -22.84 -45.05
N ALA A 72 18.58 -22.33 -45.47
CA ALA A 72 17.67 -22.90 -46.50
C ALA A 72 16.58 -21.86 -46.88
N SER A 73 16.63 -21.18 -48.04
CA SER A 73 15.97 -21.54 -49.32
C SER A 73 14.45 -21.83 -49.23
N GLY A 74 13.52 -21.19 -49.96
CA GLY A 74 13.54 -20.16 -51.04
C GLY A 74 12.39 -20.46 -52.04
N PRO A 75 12.22 -19.77 -53.20
CA PRO A 75 12.47 -18.35 -53.54
C PRO A 75 11.28 -17.68 -54.30
N ALA A 76 11.27 -16.34 -54.45
CA ALA A 76 10.52 -15.64 -55.53
C ALA A 76 11.06 -14.22 -55.82
N SER A 77 11.38 -13.93 -57.08
CA SER A 77 11.90 -12.65 -57.64
C SER A 77 11.88 -12.75 -59.19
N PRO A 78 12.15 -11.71 -60.00
CA PRO A 78 12.56 -10.34 -59.69
C PRO A 78 11.79 -9.22 -60.45
N THR A 79 12.07 -7.94 -60.15
CA THR A 79 12.57 -6.96 -61.15
C THR A 79 13.00 -5.65 -60.49
N GLY A 80 14.00 -4.99 -61.06
CA GLY A 80 14.44 -3.61 -60.78
C GLY A 80 14.99 -3.00 -62.09
N PRO A 81 15.86 -1.96 -62.08
CA PRO A 81 16.41 -1.24 -60.93
C PRO A 81 16.33 0.31 -61.06
N SER A 82 16.70 1.06 -60.01
CA SER A 82 17.64 2.18 -60.11
C SER A 82 18.04 2.70 -58.71
N SER A 83 19.23 3.27 -58.59
CA SER A 83 19.79 3.84 -57.35
C SER A 83 19.67 5.36 -57.34
N ALA A 84 19.27 5.96 -56.22
CA ALA A 84 19.50 7.37 -55.94
C ALA A 84 19.78 7.57 -54.45
N THR A 85 20.88 8.22 -54.11
CA THR A 85 21.21 8.66 -52.75
C THR A 85 20.47 9.95 -52.42
N GLY A 86 19.74 9.96 -51.31
CA GLY A 86 19.15 11.17 -50.73
C GLY A 86 18.91 10.96 -49.24
N GLY A 87 19.34 11.93 -48.42
CA GLY A 87 19.03 11.91 -46.98
C GLY A 87 17.57 12.26 -46.75
N THR A 88 16.94 11.62 -45.77
CA THR A 88 15.57 11.95 -45.35
C THR A 88 15.59 13.22 -44.51
N GLU A 89 15.41 14.36 -45.18
CA GLU A 89 15.05 15.63 -44.56
C GLU A 89 13.81 15.43 -43.67
N ALA A 90 13.85 15.90 -42.42
CA ALA A 90 12.74 15.77 -41.50
C ALA A 90 11.53 16.56 -42.04
N ALA A 91 10.35 15.93 -42.06
CA ALA A 91 9.14 16.55 -42.62
C ALA A 91 8.74 17.80 -41.82
N ALA A 92 9.09 18.98 -42.34
CA ALA A 92 8.83 20.25 -41.67
C ALA A 92 7.33 20.45 -41.42
N ARG A 93 6.95 20.49 -40.14
CA ARG A 93 5.59 20.82 -39.69
C ARG A 93 5.22 22.22 -40.22
N PRO A 94 4.01 22.43 -40.77
CA PRO A 94 3.66 23.73 -41.34
C PRO A 94 3.74 24.83 -40.28
N ALA A 95 4.46 25.91 -40.60
CA ALA A 95 4.56 27.08 -39.74
C ALA A 95 3.16 27.73 -39.56
N PRO A 96 2.86 28.31 -38.38
CA PRO A 96 1.63 29.06 -38.18
C PRO A 96 1.58 30.27 -39.12
N ALA A 97 0.39 30.53 -39.69
CA ALA A 97 0.21 31.56 -40.71
C ALA A 97 0.43 33.00 -40.17
N ASP A 98 0.85 33.90 -41.04
CA ASP A 98 1.35 35.23 -40.68
C ASP A 98 0.34 36.09 -39.90
N GLY A 99 0.77 36.49 -38.70
CA GLY A 99 0.00 37.28 -37.74
C GLY A 99 0.76 37.39 -36.43
N ALA A 100 2.06 37.73 -36.51
CA ALA A 100 3.04 37.44 -35.46
C ALA A 100 2.73 38.13 -34.11
N LEU A 101 2.14 37.36 -33.20
CA LEU A 101 2.03 37.66 -31.76
C LEU A 101 3.42 37.70 -31.06
N CYS A 102 4.46 37.28 -31.76
CA CYS A 102 5.83 37.16 -31.27
C CYS A 102 6.76 38.16 -31.98
N PRO A 103 7.74 38.75 -31.27
CA PRO A 103 8.84 39.48 -31.90
C PRO A 103 9.61 38.59 -32.89
N ALA A 104 10.02 39.13 -34.03
CA ALA A 104 10.75 38.38 -35.06
C ALA A 104 12.17 37.94 -34.63
N ASP A 105 12.68 38.50 -33.52
CA ASP A 105 13.93 38.15 -32.86
C ASP A 105 13.76 37.14 -31.70
N ALA A 106 12.55 36.61 -31.48
CA ALA A 106 12.28 35.66 -30.41
C ALA A 106 12.77 34.24 -30.74
N THR A 107 13.47 33.62 -29.79
CA THR A 107 13.76 32.18 -29.77
C THR A 107 12.45 31.42 -29.52
N THR A 108 12.16 30.36 -30.28
CA THR A 108 10.96 29.55 -30.06
C THR A 108 11.10 28.72 -28.79
N ILE A 109 9.98 28.37 -28.14
CA ILE A 109 10.03 27.56 -26.93
C ILE A 109 10.65 26.18 -27.22
N ALA A 110 10.32 25.56 -28.36
CA ALA A 110 10.92 24.29 -28.80
C ALA A 110 12.43 24.37 -29.17
N GLN A 111 13.02 25.56 -29.28
CA GLN A 111 14.48 25.73 -29.36
C GLN A 111 15.14 25.82 -27.98
N ILE A 112 14.38 26.25 -26.96
CA ILE A 112 14.82 26.26 -25.57
C ILE A 112 14.68 24.85 -24.99
N GLN A 113 13.54 24.19 -25.21
CA GLN A 113 13.25 22.79 -24.88
C GLN A 113 13.93 21.79 -25.83
N ALA A 114 15.09 22.14 -26.38
CA ALA A 114 15.92 21.25 -27.18
C ALA A 114 17.08 20.75 -26.30
N THR A 115 17.06 19.47 -25.98
CA THR A 115 18.12 18.81 -25.20
C THR A 115 19.34 18.52 -26.08
N ASP A 116 20.49 18.22 -25.48
CA ASP A 116 21.69 17.79 -26.23
C ASP A 116 21.71 16.27 -26.53
N GLY A 117 20.75 15.53 -25.98
CA GLY A 117 20.64 14.07 -26.10
C GLY A 117 21.49 13.26 -25.11
N ALA A 118 22.26 13.90 -24.23
CA ALA A 118 22.96 13.25 -23.11
C ALA A 118 22.15 13.26 -21.81
N SER A 119 21.24 14.21 -21.67
CA SER A 119 20.24 14.35 -20.59
C SER A 119 18.92 14.93 -21.13
N ASP A 120 17.98 15.14 -20.21
CA ASP A 120 16.78 15.98 -20.35
C ASP A 120 17.09 17.48 -20.31
N ASP A 121 18.13 17.93 -19.58
CA ASP A 121 18.55 19.34 -19.51
C ASP A 121 18.61 20.07 -20.87
N SER A 122 18.20 21.35 -20.89
CA SER A 122 18.23 22.21 -22.08
C SER A 122 19.66 22.48 -22.58
N ALA A 123 19.89 22.29 -23.89
CA ALA A 123 21.13 22.70 -24.55
C ALA A 123 21.35 24.23 -24.55
N MET A 124 20.35 25.02 -24.13
CA MET A 124 20.46 26.46 -23.92
C MET A 124 20.75 26.87 -22.47
N THR A 125 20.86 25.95 -21.51
CA THR A 125 20.98 26.30 -20.09
C THR A 125 22.21 27.19 -19.78
N GLY A 126 21.99 28.17 -18.91
CA GLY A 126 22.94 29.27 -18.64
C GLY A 126 22.85 30.46 -19.62
N THR A 127 22.24 30.31 -20.80
CA THR A 127 22.14 31.40 -21.80
C THR A 127 21.30 32.56 -21.26
N ALA A 128 21.83 33.79 -21.35
CA ALA A 128 21.23 34.97 -20.74
C ALA A 128 20.69 35.99 -21.76
N ASN A 129 19.57 36.60 -21.39
CA ASN A 129 18.74 37.47 -22.23
C ASN A 129 18.07 36.75 -23.42
N VAL A 130 17.80 35.45 -23.29
CA VAL A 130 16.94 34.73 -24.24
C VAL A 130 15.55 35.36 -24.19
N ARG A 131 15.05 35.77 -25.36
CA ARG A 131 13.74 36.39 -25.56
C ARG A 131 12.81 35.38 -26.21
N THR A 132 11.66 35.13 -25.60
CA THR A 132 10.65 34.22 -26.16
C THR A 132 9.24 34.76 -25.92
N CYS A 133 8.23 34.06 -26.42
CA CYS A 133 6.83 34.46 -26.40
C CYS A 133 5.92 33.25 -26.19
N GLY A 134 4.73 33.46 -25.61
CA GLY A 134 3.73 32.40 -25.51
C GLY A 134 2.42 32.86 -24.88
N VAL A 135 1.41 32.00 -24.94
CA VAL A 135 0.16 32.16 -24.18
C VAL A 135 0.38 31.58 -22.80
N VAL A 136 0.01 32.31 -21.74
CA VAL A 136 0.09 31.85 -20.35
C VAL A 136 -0.91 30.72 -20.12
N THR A 137 -0.43 29.52 -19.80
CA THR A 137 -1.23 28.30 -19.59
C THR A 137 -1.48 27.96 -18.12
N SER A 138 -0.61 28.41 -17.21
CA SER A 138 -0.78 28.30 -15.76
C SER A 138 -0.39 29.60 -15.06
N SER A 139 -0.78 29.76 -13.78
CA SER A 139 -0.29 30.87 -12.96
C SER A 139 -0.34 30.49 -11.47
N HIS A 140 0.82 30.57 -10.79
CA HIS A 140 1.00 30.20 -9.39
C HIS A 140 1.63 31.38 -8.61
N PRO A 141 0.83 32.39 -8.23
CA PRO A 141 1.32 33.61 -7.60
C PRO A 141 2.04 33.36 -6.27
N ARG A 142 3.10 34.12 -5.99
CA ARG A 142 3.76 34.06 -4.68
C ARG A 142 2.79 34.39 -3.55
N ASN A 143 2.78 33.54 -2.52
CA ASN A 143 1.94 33.69 -1.34
C ASN A 143 0.44 33.76 -1.65
N GLU A 144 -0.03 33.05 -2.70
CA GLU A 144 -1.45 33.05 -3.05
C GLU A 144 -2.32 32.58 -1.85
N GLY A 145 -3.37 33.35 -1.55
CA GLY A 145 -4.23 33.12 -0.37
C GLY A 145 -3.55 33.36 0.98
N GLY A 146 -2.24 33.61 1.02
CA GLY A 146 -1.40 33.64 2.22
C GLY A 146 -0.45 32.44 2.38
N LEU A 147 -0.56 31.41 1.52
CA LEU A 147 0.22 30.17 1.66
C LEU A 147 1.69 30.39 1.25
N THR A 148 2.63 30.24 2.17
CA THR A 148 4.07 30.25 1.82
C THR A 148 4.46 28.97 1.09
N ASN A 149 5.55 29.03 0.32
CA ASN A 149 6.07 27.91 -0.48
C ASN A 149 5.16 27.55 -1.66
N THR A 150 4.61 28.55 -2.33
CA THR A 150 4.06 28.51 -3.69
C THR A 150 5.15 28.27 -4.75
N LEU A 151 4.76 27.83 -5.96
CA LEU A 151 5.71 27.61 -7.07
C LEU A 151 6.37 28.92 -7.60
N ASP A 152 5.79 30.08 -7.25
CA ASP A 152 6.34 31.41 -7.54
C ASP A 152 6.60 31.68 -9.06
N GLY A 153 5.75 31.15 -9.94
CA GLY A 153 5.92 31.25 -11.39
C GLY A 153 4.63 31.06 -12.19
N PHE A 154 4.79 31.03 -13.51
CA PHE A 154 3.72 30.81 -14.48
C PHE A 154 4.29 30.10 -15.72
N THR A 155 3.47 29.33 -16.42
CA THR A 155 3.90 28.61 -17.62
C THR A 155 3.40 29.32 -18.86
N ILE A 156 4.21 29.35 -19.92
CA ILE A 156 3.83 29.83 -21.26
C ILE A 156 3.96 28.72 -22.30
N GLN A 157 3.15 28.76 -23.34
CA GLN A 157 3.20 27.79 -24.43
C GLN A 157 2.99 28.45 -25.81
N THR A 158 3.65 27.92 -26.84
CA THR A 158 3.59 28.42 -28.23
C THR A 158 2.13 28.57 -28.71
N PRO A 159 1.70 29.73 -29.24
CA PRO A 159 0.34 29.90 -29.78
C PRO A 159 0.01 28.87 -30.87
N GLY A 160 -1.20 28.31 -30.84
CA GLY A 160 -1.66 27.29 -31.79
C GLY A 160 -0.98 25.91 -31.67
N SER A 161 -0.23 25.64 -30.60
CA SER A 161 0.41 24.33 -30.36
C SER A 161 -0.46 23.35 -29.56
N GLY A 162 0.09 22.15 -29.33
CA GLY A 162 -0.58 21.00 -28.73
C GLY A 162 -1.50 20.27 -29.70
N GLY A 163 -2.70 19.87 -29.25
CA GLY A 163 -3.71 19.20 -30.09
C GLY A 163 -3.85 17.69 -29.83
N SER A 164 -3.81 16.88 -30.88
CA SER A 164 -3.84 15.41 -30.74
C SER A 164 -2.54 14.87 -30.15
N TRP A 165 -2.61 13.68 -29.55
CA TRP A 165 -1.42 12.90 -29.19
C TRP A 165 -0.50 12.69 -30.41
N ASP A 166 0.80 12.89 -30.21
CA ASP A 166 1.85 12.62 -31.20
C ASP A 166 3.06 11.99 -30.48
N PRO A 167 3.29 10.67 -30.61
CA PRO A 167 4.39 9.98 -29.93
C PRO A 167 5.75 10.23 -30.60
N ALA A 168 5.81 10.96 -31.72
CA ALA A 168 7.04 11.36 -32.41
C ALA A 168 7.45 12.82 -32.12
N ARG A 169 6.74 13.50 -31.20
CA ARG A 169 7.14 14.81 -30.66
C ARG A 169 8.51 14.67 -29.99
N ALA A 170 9.45 15.54 -30.37
CA ALA A 170 10.85 15.50 -29.93
C ALA A 170 11.29 16.73 -29.11
N ALA A 171 10.40 17.71 -28.92
CA ALA A 171 10.62 18.90 -28.11
C ALA A 171 9.28 19.48 -27.64
N SER A 172 9.29 20.14 -26.49
CA SER A 172 8.12 20.78 -25.91
C SER A 172 7.82 22.15 -26.54
N ASP A 173 6.53 22.49 -26.62
CA ASP A 173 6.03 23.84 -26.97
C ASP A 173 5.82 24.74 -25.73
N GLY A 174 5.97 24.22 -24.51
CA GLY A 174 5.74 24.91 -23.24
C GLY A 174 7.02 25.13 -22.44
N ILE A 175 7.05 26.14 -21.56
CA ILE A 175 8.18 26.40 -20.63
C ILE A 175 7.72 27.15 -19.37
N PHE A 176 8.26 26.77 -18.21
CA PHE A 176 8.02 27.43 -16.93
C PHE A 176 8.82 28.74 -16.79
N VAL A 177 8.20 29.77 -16.20
CA VAL A 177 8.81 31.08 -15.95
C VAL A 177 8.80 31.36 -14.46
N TRP A 178 9.94 31.13 -13.81
CA TRP A 178 10.10 31.34 -12.38
C TRP A 178 10.40 32.80 -12.06
N MET A 179 9.46 33.45 -11.35
CA MET A 179 9.56 34.88 -11.06
C MET A 179 10.67 35.20 -10.05
N GLY A 180 11.00 34.26 -9.16
CA GLY A 180 12.10 34.43 -8.20
C GLY A 180 11.99 35.73 -7.40
N THR A 181 13.02 36.58 -7.41
CA THR A 181 13.01 37.88 -6.72
C THR A 181 12.35 39.01 -7.51
N SER A 182 11.83 38.75 -8.72
CA SER A 182 11.20 39.75 -9.61
C SER A 182 10.01 40.46 -8.96
N LYS A 183 9.72 41.66 -9.47
CA LYS A 183 8.63 42.54 -9.05
C LYS A 183 7.62 42.83 -10.17
N ALA A 184 7.75 42.15 -11.31
CA ALA A 184 6.72 42.16 -12.34
C ALA A 184 5.41 41.55 -11.78
N ALA A 185 4.27 42.02 -12.28
CA ALA A 185 2.98 41.42 -11.95
C ALA A 185 2.92 40.00 -12.54
N MET A 186 2.27 39.07 -11.84
CA MET A 186 2.01 37.73 -12.39
C MET A 186 0.97 37.87 -13.52
N PRO A 187 1.25 37.40 -14.75
CA PRO A 187 0.30 37.54 -15.84
C PRO A 187 -0.85 36.53 -15.68
N PRO A 188 -2.09 36.91 -16.06
CA PRO A 188 -3.24 35.99 -15.97
C PRO A 188 -3.23 34.97 -17.12
N VAL A 189 -3.75 33.77 -16.84
CA VAL A 189 -3.93 32.68 -17.81
C VAL A 189 -4.73 33.15 -19.02
N GLY A 190 -4.33 32.72 -20.21
CA GLY A 190 -4.93 33.08 -21.50
C GLY A 190 -4.40 34.36 -22.13
N LYS A 191 -3.48 35.10 -21.49
CA LYS A 191 -2.79 36.25 -22.11
C LYS A 191 -1.50 35.85 -22.82
N CYS A 192 -1.21 36.54 -23.92
CA CYS A 192 0.08 36.46 -24.59
C CYS A 192 1.09 37.34 -23.85
N VAL A 193 2.31 36.83 -23.68
CA VAL A 193 3.42 37.58 -23.10
C VAL A 193 4.68 37.43 -23.95
N VAL A 194 5.55 38.44 -23.86
CA VAL A 194 6.97 38.32 -24.22
C VAL A 194 7.76 38.23 -22.92
N VAL A 195 8.66 37.25 -22.84
CA VAL A 195 9.51 37.02 -21.67
C VAL A 195 10.98 37.16 -22.09
N THR A 196 11.80 37.73 -21.22
CA THR A 196 13.26 37.78 -21.41
C THR A 196 13.98 37.48 -20.11
N GLY A 197 14.84 36.46 -20.09
CA GLY A 197 15.50 35.98 -18.87
C GLY A 197 16.76 35.15 -19.13
N THR A 198 17.10 34.26 -18.20
CA THR A 198 18.16 33.24 -18.38
C THR A 198 17.55 31.85 -18.28
N ILE A 199 17.86 31.00 -19.25
CA ILE A 199 17.51 29.57 -19.21
C ILE A 199 18.35 28.90 -18.12
N ALA A 200 17.72 28.08 -17.29
CA ALA A 200 18.38 27.28 -16.26
C ALA A 200 17.49 26.09 -15.92
N GLU A 201 18.10 25.01 -15.42
CA GLU A 201 17.34 23.89 -14.87
C GLU A 201 16.90 24.15 -13.42
N TYR A 202 15.78 23.55 -13.05
CA TYR A 202 15.42 23.26 -11.67
C TYR A 202 15.57 21.74 -11.45
N PRO A 203 16.61 21.27 -10.74
CA PRO A 203 16.77 19.85 -10.49
C PRO A 203 15.67 19.37 -9.53
N GLY A 204 14.98 18.29 -9.88
CA GLY A 204 13.87 17.76 -9.08
C GLY A 204 14.26 17.36 -7.65
N VAL A 205 15.52 16.96 -7.45
CA VAL A 205 16.11 16.56 -6.16
C VAL A 205 17.46 17.24 -5.91
N LYS A 206 17.96 17.16 -4.68
CA LYS A 206 19.36 17.49 -4.40
C LYS A 206 20.27 16.38 -4.93
N ASP A 207 21.44 16.78 -5.42
CA ASP A 207 22.47 15.87 -5.90
C ASP A 207 21.97 14.93 -7.03
N ALA A 208 21.09 15.46 -7.88
CA ALA A 208 20.48 14.78 -9.03
C ALA A 208 21.50 14.24 -10.04
N THR A 209 21.16 13.14 -10.69
CA THR A 209 21.94 12.53 -11.78
C THR A 209 21.33 12.89 -13.14
N ALA A 210 22.08 12.73 -14.24
CA ALA A 210 21.60 12.92 -15.62
C ALA A 210 20.53 11.90 -16.09
N ALA A 211 19.99 11.09 -15.17
CA ALA A 211 18.83 10.22 -15.38
C ALA A 211 17.64 10.59 -14.47
N THR A 212 17.73 11.71 -13.75
CA THR A 212 16.72 12.20 -12.81
C THR A 212 16.03 13.45 -13.37
N PRO A 213 14.71 13.40 -13.66
CA PRO A 213 13.95 14.53 -14.19
C PRO A 213 14.30 15.91 -13.60
N SER A 214 14.72 16.81 -14.49
CA SER A 214 14.88 18.25 -14.25
C SER A 214 13.72 19.04 -14.88
N LEU A 215 13.66 20.36 -14.65
CA LEU A 215 12.64 21.27 -15.21
C LEU A 215 13.35 22.48 -15.82
N THR A 216 13.29 22.62 -17.13
CA THR A 216 13.81 23.78 -17.85
C THR A 216 12.93 24.99 -17.59
N GLN A 217 13.55 26.07 -17.13
CA GLN A 217 12.84 27.27 -16.69
C GLN A 217 13.53 28.58 -17.11
N ILE A 218 12.73 29.62 -17.34
CA ILE A 218 13.22 30.98 -17.52
C ILE A 218 13.32 31.67 -16.16
N THR A 219 14.55 31.94 -15.73
CA THR A 219 14.88 32.62 -14.48
C THR A 219 15.18 34.11 -14.68
N ARG A 220 15.04 34.90 -13.59
CA ARG A 220 15.22 36.37 -13.58
C ARG A 220 14.40 37.09 -14.68
N PRO A 221 13.11 36.77 -14.88
CA PRO A 221 12.36 37.24 -16.03
C PRO A 221 12.00 38.74 -15.97
N LYS A 222 12.13 39.39 -17.13
CA LYS A 222 11.30 40.53 -17.53
C LYS A 222 10.08 39.98 -18.27
N VAL A 223 8.90 40.50 -17.98
CA VAL A 223 7.63 40.06 -18.58
C VAL A 223 6.90 41.27 -19.15
N GLU A 224 6.52 41.20 -20.41
CA GLU A 224 5.72 42.17 -21.14
C GLU A 224 4.40 41.50 -21.53
N VAL A 225 3.27 42.00 -21.02
CA VAL A 225 1.94 41.49 -21.40
C VAL A 225 1.50 42.20 -22.67
N LEU A 226 1.04 41.43 -23.67
CA LEU A 226 0.60 41.98 -24.93
C LEU A 226 -0.90 42.32 -24.90
N ASP A 227 -1.25 43.51 -25.41
CA ASP A 227 -2.65 43.94 -25.61
C ASP A 227 -3.31 43.30 -26.85
N ALA A 228 -2.59 42.45 -27.59
CA ALA A 228 -3.09 41.73 -28.75
C ALA A 228 -4.11 40.64 -28.38
N ASP A 229 -5.02 40.33 -29.30
CA ASP A 229 -5.94 39.20 -29.16
C ASP A 229 -5.24 37.88 -29.52
N CYS A 230 -5.26 36.94 -28.58
CA CYS A 230 -4.53 35.66 -28.67
C CYS A 230 -5.35 34.59 -29.38
N SER A 231 -5.90 34.92 -30.56
CA SER A 231 -6.89 34.10 -31.27
C SER A 231 -6.35 32.72 -31.69
N ALA A 232 -5.04 32.54 -31.76
CA ALA A 232 -4.37 31.25 -31.90
C ALA A 232 -4.24 30.53 -30.55
N THR A 233 -5.36 30.06 -30.01
CA THR A 233 -5.42 29.38 -28.70
C THR A 233 -4.52 28.14 -28.64
N VAL A 234 -3.81 27.96 -27.53
CA VAL A 234 -3.18 26.68 -27.16
C VAL A 234 -4.27 25.61 -27.00
N THR A 235 -4.07 24.44 -27.60
CA THR A 235 -4.99 23.29 -27.45
C THR A 235 -4.32 22.22 -26.58
N PRO A 236 -4.92 21.78 -25.45
CA PRO A 236 -4.32 20.75 -24.61
C PRO A 236 -4.01 19.47 -25.39
N VAL A 237 -2.84 18.85 -25.15
CA VAL A 237 -2.51 17.56 -25.76
C VAL A 237 -3.34 16.46 -25.11
N THR A 238 -4.13 15.73 -25.90
CA THR A 238 -4.92 14.60 -25.40
C THR A 238 -4.02 13.44 -24.96
N LEU A 239 -4.13 12.99 -23.70
CA LEU A 239 -3.37 11.83 -23.19
C LEU A 239 -4.29 10.63 -22.94
N PRO A 240 -4.20 9.54 -23.74
CA PRO A 240 -4.99 8.33 -23.55
C PRO A 240 -4.32 7.27 -22.66
N HIS A 241 -3.09 7.50 -22.20
CA HIS A 241 -2.32 6.69 -21.27
C HIS A 241 -1.26 7.57 -20.56
N VAL A 242 -0.55 7.02 -19.57
CA VAL A 242 0.70 7.62 -19.05
C VAL A 242 1.80 7.42 -20.10
N PRO A 243 2.42 8.49 -20.64
CA PRO A 243 3.52 8.37 -21.61
C PRO A 243 4.83 7.90 -20.95
N THR A 244 5.81 7.53 -21.77
CA THR A 244 7.17 7.24 -21.25
C THR A 244 7.88 8.53 -20.80
N SER A 245 8.93 8.44 -19.98
CA SER A 245 9.67 9.62 -19.50
C SER A 245 10.16 10.53 -20.62
N ALA A 246 10.69 9.98 -21.72
CA ALA A 246 11.12 10.76 -22.89
C ALA A 246 9.96 11.43 -23.64
N GLN A 247 8.73 10.93 -23.50
CA GLN A 247 7.52 11.54 -24.06
C GLN A 247 6.87 12.55 -23.12
N LEU A 248 7.07 12.41 -21.80
CA LEU A 248 6.72 13.42 -20.80
C LEU A 248 7.68 14.61 -20.89
N GLU A 249 8.97 14.36 -21.10
CA GLU A 249 9.98 15.38 -21.42
C GLU A 249 9.63 16.16 -22.69
N ALA A 250 9.31 15.45 -23.77
CA ALA A 250 8.80 16.08 -24.99
C ALA A 250 7.47 16.86 -24.81
N LEU A 251 6.83 16.79 -23.64
CA LEU A 251 5.66 17.57 -23.21
C LEU A 251 5.93 18.48 -21.99
N GLU A 252 7.17 18.64 -21.53
CA GLU A 252 7.49 19.37 -20.31
C GLU A 252 6.93 20.80 -20.36
N SER A 253 6.25 21.26 -19.31
CA SER A 253 5.52 22.53 -19.27
C SER A 253 4.39 22.69 -20.31
N MET A 254 4.00 21.66 -21.08
CA MET A 254 2.83 21.74 -21.98
C MET A 254 1.51 21.46 -21.26
N LEU A 255 0.46 22.12 -21.74
CA LEU A 255 -0.92 21.86 -21.35
C LEU A 255 -1.41 20.53 -21.96
N VAL A 256 -1.91 19.64 -21.10
CA VAL A 256 -2.39 18.30 -21.44
C VAL A 256 -3.80 18.04 -20.90
N ALA A 257 -4.53 17.15 -21.56
CA ALA A 257 -5.87 16.71 -21.17
C ALA A 257 -5.91 15.18 -21.08
N PRO A 258 -5.71 14.59 -19.89
CA PRO A 258 -5.89 13.17 -19.65
C PRO A 258 -7.32 12.73 -20.01
N GLN A 259 -7.44 11.63 -20.75
CA GLN A 259 -8.71 11.13 -21.28
C GLN A 259 -9.23 9.94 -20.47
N GLY A 260 -10.55 9.70 -20.54
CA GLY A 260 -11.20 8.55 -19.94
C GLY A 260 -11.26 8.57 -18.40
N THR A 261 -11.50 7.39 -17.83
CA THR A 261 -11.49 7.16 -16.38
C THR A 261 -10.06 6.92 -15.91
N TRP A 262 -9.70 7.54 -14.79
CA TRP A 262 -8.48 7.27 -14.04
C TRP A 262 -8.87 6.77 -12.64
N THR A 263 -7.96 6.11 -11.94
CA THR A 263 -8.19 5.60 -10.59
C THR A 263 -7.06 6.04 -9.66
N ILE A 264 -7.44 6.47 -8.45
CA ILE A 264 -6.48 6.81 -7.39
C ILE A 264 -5.81 5.52 -6.92
N THR A 265 -4.49 5.45 -7.04
CA THR A 265 -3.69 4.31 -6.56
C THR A 265 -2.95 4.64 -5.26
N ASP A 266 -2.63 5.91 -4.99
CA ASP A 266 -2.10 6.38 -3.69
C ASP A 266 -2.74 7.71 -3.24
N ASN A 267 -2.90 7.87 -1.92
CA ASN A 267 -3.34 9.09 -1.24
C ASN A 267 -2.57 9.38 0.07
N TYR A 268 -1.47 8.67 0.34
CA TYR A 268 -0.68 8.79 1.57
C TYR A 268 -0.09 10.19 1.74
N HIS A 269 0.41 10.77 0.64
CA HIS A 269 1.00 12.11 0.63
C HIS A 269 -0.03 13.26 0.46
N ALA A 270 -1.32 12.97 0.30
CA ALA A 270 -2.37 13.97 0.15
C ALA A 270 -2.52 14.90 1.37
N ASN A 271 -2.00 14.52 2.55
CA ASN A 271 -1.95 15.36 3.74
C ASN A 271 -0.56 15.96 4.05
N SER A 272 0.47 15.60 3.29
CA SER A 272 1.85 16.10 3.48
C SER A 272 2.28 17.04 2.37
N TYR A 273 1.92 16.75 1.12
CA TYR A 273 2.27 17.54 -0.07
C TYR A 273 1.06 17.80 -0.99
N GLY A 274 -0.14 17.37 -0.58
CA GLY A 274 -1.35 17.55 -1.39
C GLY A 274 -1.44 16.64 -2.62
N THR A 275 -0.51 15.69 -2.80
CA THR A 275 -0.42 14.82 -3.98
C THR A 275 -1.36 13.61 -3.95
N LEU A 276 -1.73 13.12 -5.14
CA LEU A 276 -2.40 11.83 -5.37
C LEU A 276 -1.68 11.07 -6.49
N SER A 277 -1.42 9.77 -6.34
CA SER A 277 -0.91 8.96 -7.45
C SER A 277 -2.09 8.33 -8.20
N LEU A 278 -2.09 8.48 -9.53
CA LEU A 278 -3.18 8.07 -10.42
C LEU A 278 -2.71 7.03 -11.43
N THR A 279 -3.62 6.15 -11.86
CA THR A 279 -3.39 5.21 -12.97
C THR A 279 -4.58 5.21 -13.95
N PRO A 280 -4.40 4.97 -15.26
CA PRO A 280 -5.50 4.89 -16.22
C PRO A 280 -6.38 3.65 -15.99
N GLY A 281 -7.70 3.79 -16.15
CA GLY A 281 -8.66 2.69 -16.00
C GLY A 281 -9.46 2.73 -14.69
N THR A 282 -10.09 1.61 -14.34
CA THR A 282 -11.03 1.47 -13.22
C THR A 282 -10.45 0.89 -11.93
N GLU A 283 -9.24 0.30 -12.00
CA GLU A 283 -8.62 -0.43 -10.91
C GLU A 283 -7.38 0.31 -10.37
N PRO A 284 -7.07 0.24 -9.07
CA PRO A 284 -5.77 0.64 -8.54
C PRO A 284 -4.69 -0.40 -8.91
N LEU A 285 -3.42 0.00 -8.82
CA LEU A 285 -2.27 -0.89 -9.04
C LEU A 285 -2.21 -1.96 -7.95
N ARG A 286 -1.85 -3.19 -8.33
CA ARG A 286 -1.76 -4.34 -7.42
C ARG A 286 -0.33 -4.57 -6.96
N GLN A 287 -0.17 -5.06 -5.74
CA GLN A 287 1.12 -5.48 -5.24
C GLN A 287 1.63 -6.69 -6.02
N ALA A 288 2.88 -6.63 -6.49
CA ALA A 288 3.46 -7.64 -7.37
C ALA A 288 3.40 -9.06 -6.77
N THR A 289 3.91 -9.25 -5.55
CA THR A 289 3.91 -10.55 -4.83
C THR A 289 2.55 -11.01 -4.30
N ASP A 290 1.48 -10.26 -4.58
CA ASP A 290 0.09 -10.68 -4.35
C ASP A 290 -0.52 -11.34 -5.60
N VAL A 291 -0.01 -10.98 -6.78
CA VAL A 291 -0.51 -11.44 -8.09
C VAL A 291 0.39 -12.50 -8.71
N VAL A 292 1.71 -12.26 -8.75
CA VAL A 292 2.73 -13.10 -9.42
C VAL A 292 3.81 -13.58 -8.45
N SER A 293 4.66 -14.52 -8.88
CA SER A 293 5.66 -15.13 -8.01
C SER A 293 6.78 -14.12 -7.65
N PRO A 294 7.38 -14.24 -6.44
CA PRO A 294 8.63 -13.56 -6.11
C PRO A 294 9.74 -13.75 -7.15
N GLY A 295 10.62 -12.76 -7.25
CA GLY A 295 11.74 -12.73 -8.19
C GLY A 295 11.37 -12.07 -9.51
N ALA A 296 11.79 -12.67 -10.63
CA ALA A 296 11.73 -12.03 -11.96
C ALA A 296 10.30 -11.65 -12.40
N GLU A 297 9.27 -12.43 -12.03
CA GLU A 297 7.88 -12.08 -12.33
C GLU A 297 7.45 -10.83 -11.56
N ALA A 298 7.72 -10.77 -10.25
CA ALA A 298 7.40 -9.62 -9.41
C ALA A 298 8.13 -8.34 -9.85
N ILE A 299 9.42 -8.44 -10.21
CA ILE A 299 10.20 -7.30 -10.73
C ILE A 299 9.59 -6.77 -12.05
N ALA A 300 9.20 -7.66 -12.97
CA ALA A 300 8.55 -7.25 -14.22
C ALA A 300 7.17 -6.61 -13.98
N TYR A 301 6.38 -7.17 -13.07
CA TYR A 301 5.06 -6.63 -12.70
C TYR A 301 5.17 -5.25 -12.05
N GLU A 302 6.20 -5.02 -11.23
CA GLU A 302 6.42 -3.73 -10.56
C GLU A 302 6.98 -2.66 -11.50
N ALA A 303 7.79 -3.05 -12.50
CA ALA A 303 8.13 -2.16 -13.61
C ALA A 303 6.88 -1.77 -14.43
N GLU A 304 5.97 -2.72 -14.66
CA GLU A 304 4.67 -2.46 -15.28
C GLU A 304 3.75 -1.56 -14.43
N ASN A 305 3.74 -1.70 -13.10
CA ASN A 305 3.03 -0.79 -12.19
C ASN A 305 3.58 0.64 -12.32
N THR A 306 4.90 0.78 -12.22
CA THR A 306 5.60 2.07 -12.25
C THR A 306 5.34 2.81 -13.56
N ALA A 307 5.39 2.12 -14.70
CA ALA A 307 5.09 2.68 -16.02
C ALA A 307 3.62 3.09 -16.25
N LYS A 308 2.70 2.78 -15.31
CA LYS A 308 1.27 3.11 -15.37
C LYS A 308 0.84 4.12 -14.30
N ALA A 309 1.77 4.59 -13.47
CA ALA A 309 1.51 5.58 -12.42
C ALA A 309 1.91 6.99 -12.87
N ILE A 310 1.17 8.01 -12.43
CA ILE A 310 1.61 9.41 -12.50
C ILE A 310 1.02 10.20 -11.32
N THR A 311 1.82 11.08 -10.74
CA THR A 311 1.42 11.90 -9.58
C THR A 311 0.70 13.16 -10.02
N LEU A 312 -0.47 13.44 -9.46
CA LEU A 312 -1.15 14.74 -9.51
C LEU A 312 -0.78 15.55 -8.27
N ASP A 313 -0.25 16.76 -8.47
CA ASP A 313 0.14 17.68 -7.39
C ASP A 313 -0.95 18.71 -7.04
N ASP A 314 -0.76 19.50 -5.98
CA ASP A 314 -1.67 20.57 -5.56
C ASP A 314 -1.34 21.98 -6.07
N GLY A 315 -0.22 22.17 -6.79
CA GLY A 315 0.19 23.47 -7.33
C GLY A 315 0.98 24.33 -6.35
N SER A 316 1.59 23.72 -5.34
CA SER A 316 2.47 24.35 -4.34
C SER A 316 3.75 23.51 -4.11
N SER A 317 4.57 23.93 -3.15
CA SER A 317 5.67 23.15 -2.59
C SER A 317 5.61 23.18 -1.06
N ALA A 318 4.40 23.25 -0.51
CA ALA A 318 4.15 23.39 0.91
C ALA A 318 4.04 22.03 1.60
N ASN A 319 4.92 21.73 2.56
CA ASN A 319 4.76 20.55 3.39
C ASN A 319 3.69 20.79 4.48
N PHE A 320 2.49 20.27 4.29
CA PHE A 320 1.33 20.44 5.17
C PHE A 320 1.45 19.78 6.55
N GLN A 321 2.46 18.95 6.81
CA GLN A 321 2.72 18.41 8.16
C GLN A 321 3.66 19.33 8.98
N THR A 322 4.53 20.11 8.34
CA THR A 322 5.59 20.90 9.01
C THR A 322 5.47 22.41 8.83
N ASN A 323 4.84 22.90 7.76
CA ASN A 323 4.62 24.33 7.52
C ASN A 323 3.40 24.84 8.31
N LYS A 324 3.66 25.65 9.35
CA LYS A 324 2.64 26.29 10.19
C LYS A 324 1.66 27.21 9.45
N THR A 325 2.08 27.75 8.31
CA THR A 325 1.17 28.48 7.43
C THR A 325 0.20 27.48 6.78
N ALA A 326 0.73 26.42 6.16
CA ALA A 326 -0.04 25.38 5.47
C ALA A 326 -1.04 24.65 6.38
N HIS A 327 -0.74 24.49 7.67
CA HIS A 327 -1.71 24.02 8.69
C HIS A 327 -3.03 24.80 8.72
N ASN A 328 -3.06 26.03 8.20
CA ASN A 328 -4.22 26.92 8.17
C ASN A 328 -4.83 27.11 6.77
N HIS A 329 -4.34 26.36 5.77
CA HIS A 329 -4.95 26.26 4.43
C HIS A 329 -5.60 24.88 4.26
N PRO A 330 -6.84 24.78 3.75
CA PRO A 330 -7.47 23.50 3.47
C PRO A 330 -6.64 22.59 2.54
N PHE A 331 -6.66 21.28 2.79
CA PHE A 331 -6.12 20.30 1.85
C PHE A 331 -6.78 20.39 0.46
N ALA A 332 -6.02 20.08 -0.59
CA ALA A 332 -6.48 20.16 -1.98
C ALA A 332 -7.50 19.07 -2.37
N TYR A 333 -7.24 17.82 -1.99
CA TYR A 333 -8.03 16.65 -2.42
C TYR A 333 -8.68 15.85 -1.27
N LEU A 334 -8.62 16.36 -0.04
CA LEU A 334 -9.21 15.70 1.14
C LEU A 334 -10.31 16.56 1.75
N THR A 335 -11.56 16.06 1.71
CA THR A 335 -12.71 16.65 2.43
C THR A 335 -13.46 15.55 3.19
N PRO A 336 -14.21 15.87 4.27
CA PRO A 336 -14.98 14.85 5.00
C PRO A 336 -16.07 14.16 4.16
N GLN A 337 -16.62 14.87 3.17
CA GLN A 337 -17.74 14.40 2.33
C GLN A 337 -17.28 13.67 1.06
N THR A 338 -16.13 14.04 0.50
CA THR A 338 -15.56 13.45 -0.73
C THR A 338 -14.09 13.10 -0.52
N PRO A 339 -13.78 12.07 0.29
CA PRO A 339 -12.40 11.61 0.48
C PRO A 339 -11.88 11.01 -0.82
N SER A 340 -10.70 11.45 -1.27
CA SER A 340 -9.95 10.79 -2.34
C SER A 340 -9.33 9.49 -1.83
N ARG A 341 -10.12 8.41 -1.80
CA ARG A 341 -9.69 7.05 -1.41
C ARG A 341 -8.93 6.35 -2.54
N VAL A 342 -8.03 5.43 -2.20
CA VAL A 342 -7.52 4.45 -3.17
C VAL A 342 -8.68 3.66 -3.78
N GLY A 343 -8.62 3.33 -5.06
CA GLY A 343 -9.71 2.72 -5.82
C GLY A 343 -10.84 3.69 -6.20
N THR A 344 -10.79 4.97 -5.83
CA THR A 344 -11.77 5.96 -6.32
C THR A 344 -11.53 6.24 -7.80
N ASN A 345 -12.54 6.03 -8.63
CA ASN A 345 -12.50 6.46 -10.03
C ASN A 345 -12.71 7.98 -10.13
N VAL A 346 -11.89 8.63 -10.96
CA VAL A 346 -11.86 10.08 -11.18
C VAL A 346 -11.83 10.41 -12.67
N THR A 347 -12.27 11.62 -13.01
CA THR A 347 -12.18 12.17 -14.38
C THR A 347 -11.63 13.59 -14.36
N PHE A 348 -10.79 13.92 -15.34
CA PHE A 348 -10.25 15.27 -15.49
C PHE A 348 -11.30 16.19 -16.13
N THR A 349 -11.75 17.19 -15.38
CA THR A 349 -12.69 18.24 -15.81
C THR A 349 -11.98 19.49 -16.35
N LYS A 350 -10.67 19.59 -16.12
CA LYS A 350 -9.80 20.68 -16.55
C LYS A 350 -8.48 20.08 -17.06
N PRO A 351 -7.82 20.70 -18.04
CA PRO A 351 -6.45 20.33 -18.39
C PRO A 351 -5.48 20.68 -17.25
N VAL A 352 -4.36 19.96 -17.23
CA VAL A 352 -3.22 20.10 -16.33
C VAL A 352 -1.97 20.35 -17.18
N LEU A 353 -0.84 20.73 -16.58
CA LEU A 353 0.45 20.67 -17.25
C LEU A 353 1.13 19.31 -16.99
N VAL A 354 2.07 18.92 -17.85
CA VAL A 354 3.21 18.12 -17.41
C VAL A 354 4.23 19.08 -16.78
N ASP A 355 4.74 18.72 -15.60
CA ASP A 355 5.78 19.45 -14.86
C ASP A 355 6.77 18.42 -14.30
N SER A 356 7.94 18.85 -13.84
CA SER A 356 8.99 17.97 -13.34
C SER A 356 9.47 18.44 -11.97
N ARG A 357 9.14 17.66 -10.93
CA ARG A 357 9.34 18.02 -9.52
C ARG A 357 9.64 16.76 -8.70
N HIS A 358 10.42 16.92 -7.64
CA HIS A 358 10.77 15.83 -6.71
C HIS A 358 11.54 14.65 -7.35
N GLY A 359 12.02 14.81 -8.59
CA GLY A 359 12.72 13.77 -9.36
C GLY A 359 11.79 12.94 -10.25
N GLU A 360 10.54 13.36 -10.44
CA GLU A 360 9.53 12.68 -11.24
C GLU A 360 8.76 13.66 -12.15
N PHE A 361 8.26 13.17 -13.28
CA PHE A 361 7.26 13.88 -14.06
C PHE A 361 5.88 13.77 -13.41
N ILE A 362 5.19 14.89 -13.29
CA ILE A 362 3.92 15.02 -12.58
C ILE A 362 2.86 15.71 -13.46
N PHE A 363 1.59 15.52 -13.10
CA PHE A 363 0.50 16.40 -13.51
C PHE A 363 0.38 17.58 -12.55
N GLN A 364 0.55 18.79 -13.07
CA GLN A 364 0.49 20.04 -12.31
C GLN A 364 -0.82 20.80 -12.63
N PRO A 365 -1.69 21.10 -11.65
CA PRO A 365 -2.87 21.92 -11.89
C PRO A 365 -2.51 23.32 -12.43
N THR A 366 -3.29 23.86 -13.37
CA THR A 366 -3.01 25.17 -14.01
C THR A 366 -3.16 26.39 -13.08
N THR A 367 -3.71 26.20 -11.88
CA THR A 367 -3.72 27.16 -10.77
C THR A 367 -3.65 26.38 -9.46
N MET A 368 -3.09 26.96 -8.40
CA MET A 368 -2.92 26.28 -7.12
C MET A 368 -4.26 25.80 -6.53
N VAL A 369 -4.35 24.52 -6.20
CA VAL A 369 -5.47 23.86 -5.52
C VAL A 369 -5.25 23.76 -4.01
N ALA A 370 -3.99 23.83 -3.56
CA ALA A 370 -3.62 24.02 -2.15
C ALA A 370 -4.42 25.18 -1.51
N GLY A 371 -5.14 24.93 -0.41
CA GLY A 371 -6.02 25.93 0.21
C GLY A 371 -7.31 26.27 -0.54
N PHE A 372 -7.52 25.69 -1.73
CA PHE A 372 -8.60 26.01 -2.66
C PHE A 372 -9.18 24.73 -3.33
N PRO A 373 -9.66 23.72 -2.59
CA PRO A 373 -10.09 22.42 -3.12
C PRO A 373 -11.12 22.50 -4.26
N GLN A 374 -11.97 23.53 -4.28
CA GLN A 374 -12.92 23.80 -5.37
C GLN A 374 -12.27 24.10 -6.74
N ARG A 375 -10.94 24.35 -6.78
CA ARG A 375 -10.17 24.52 -8.02
C ARG A 375 -9.72 23.19 -8.64
N SER A 376 -9.81 22.06 -7.92
CA SER A 376 -9.35 20.73 -8.36
C SER A 376 -9.64 20.44 -9.84
N PRO A 377 -8.69 19.87 -10.61
CA PRO A 377 -8.96 19.42 -11.97
C PRO A 377 -9.84 18.16 -12.00
N LEU A 378 -9.93 17.40 -10.90
CA LEU A 378 -10.67 16.14 -10.83
C LEU A 378 -12.15 16.34 -10.45
N SER A 379 -13.01 15.54 -11.08
CA SER A 379 -14.34 15.17 -10.56
C SER A 379 -14.30 13.72 -10.09
N GLN A 380 -14.91 13.44 -8.94
CA GLN A 380 -14.98 12.11 -8.34
C GLN A 380 -16.31 11.90 -7.62
N THR A 381 -16.78 10.66 -7.56
CA THR A 381 -17.90 10.24 -6.70
C THR A 381 -17.44 9.09 -5.82
N THR A 382 -16.88 9.41 -4.66
CA THR A 382 -16.42 8.39 -3.71
C THR A 382 -17.62 7.67 -3.09
N VAL A 383 -17.63 6.34 -3.16
CA VAL A 383 -18.53 5.48 -2.39
C VAL A 383 -17.71 4.77 -1.33
N ARG A 384 -18.15 4.87 -0.07
CA ARG A 384 -17.59 4.12 1.07
C ARG A 384 -18.43 2.84 1.25
N PRO A 385 -17.86 1.62 1.14
CA PRO A 385 -18.65 0.39 1.05
C PRO A 385 -19.11 -0.10 2.44
N GLU A 386 -20.40 -0.39 2.59
CA GLU A 386 -20.98 -0.97 3.82
C GLU A 386 -20.28 -2.26 4.26
N ALA A 387 -20.35 -2.58 5.55
CA ALA A 387 -19.75 -3.81 6.09
C ALA A 387 -20.32 -5.06 5.37
N PRO A 388 -19.46 -5.95 4.85
CA PRO A 388 -19.90 -7.05 4.01
C PRO A 388 -20.65 -8.12 4.80
N THR A 389 -21.65 -8.73 4.17
CA THR A 389 -22.41 -9.85 4.75
C THR A 389 -21.91 -11.17 4.18
N VAL A 390 -21.40 -12.04 5.07
CA VAL A 390 -21.13 -13.46 4.77
C VAL A 390 -22.22 -14.36 5.33
N ASP A 391 -22.49 -15.47 4.64
CA ASP A 391 -23.41 -16.54 5.05
C ASP A 391 -22.85 -17.37 6.22
N GLY A 392 -23.63 -18.34 6.72
CA GLY A 392 -23.31 -19.15 7.91
C GLY A 392 -23.98 -18.65 9.18
N ASP A 393 -24.00 -19.49 10.21
CA ASP A 393 -24.65 -19.20 11.51
C ASP A 393 -23.72 -18.51 12.53
N ILE A 394 -22.40 -18.73 12.44
CA ILE A 394 -21.38 -18.02 13.23
C ILE A 394 -20.44 -17.25 12.31
N ARG A 395 -20.11 -16.00 12.68
CA ARG A 395 -19.08 -15.21 12.02
C ARG A 395 -17.83 -15.06 12.88
N VAL A 396 -16.68 -15.38 12.30
CA VAL A 396 -15.35 -15.00 12.82
C VAL A 396 -14.86 -13.80 12.02
N ALA A 397 -14.12 -12.89 12.61
CA ALA A 397 -13.37 -11.85 11.89
C ALA A 397 -11.92 -11.78 12.41
N THR A 398 -11.01 -11.25 11.60
CA THR A 398 -9.64 -10.89 12.00
C THR A 398 -9.41 -9.41 11.77
N PHE A 399 -8.71 -8.74 12.69
CA PHE A 399 -8.59 -7.30 12.68
C PHE A 399 -7.36 -6.79 13.45
N ASN A 400 -6.34 -6.37 12.70
CA ASN A 400 -5.31 -5.46 13.20
C ASN A 400 -5.92 -4.08 13.51
N VAL A 401 -5.87 -3.68 14.79
CA VAL A 401 -6.47 -2.42 15.29
C VAL A 401 -5.47 -1.30 15.59
N LEU A 402 -4.31 -1.28 14.91
CA LEU A 402 -3.34 -0.17 14.88
C LEU A 402 -2.92 0.35 16.27
N ASN A 403 -2.01 -0.38 16.94
CA ASN A 403 -1.45 -0.07 18.27
C ASN A 403 -2.51 0.40 19.27
N TYR A 404 -3.42 -0.49 19.67
CA TYR A 404 -4.40 -0.24 20.74
C TYR A 404 -3.73 -0.39 22.12
N PHE A 405 -3.19 0.73 22.61
CA PHE A 405 -2.49 0.85 23.89
C PHE A 405 -3.31 1.69 24.87
N THR A 406 -3.44 1.22 26.10
CA THR A 406 -4.19 1.86 27.19
C THR A 406 -3.29 2.56 28.21
N ASP A 407 -2.02 2.15 28.29
CA ASP A 407 -0.95 2.99 28.82
C ASP A 407 -0.57 4.05 27.75
N LEU A 408 -0.23 5.27 28.18
CA LEU A 408 -0.22 6.45 27.31
C LEU A 408 1.14 7.16 27.30
N GLY A 409 1.54 7.67 26.13
CA GLY A 409 2.85 8.32 25.98
C GLY A 409 3.07 9.57 26.84
N GLN A 410 2.01 10.25 27.29
CA GLN A 410 2.08 11.35 28.26
C GLN A 410 2.56 10.89 29.66
N ASP A 411 2.37 9.61 29.98
CA ASP A 411 2.61 9.01 31.29
C ASP A 411 3.94 8.19 31.30
N GLU A 412 4.52 7.89 30.12
CA GLU A 412 5.83 7.23 29.98
C GLU A 412 7.00 8.25 30.03
N ALA A 413 7.94 8.05 30.97
CA ALA A 413 9.04 8.98 31.20
C ALA A 413 10.06 9.01 30.05
N GLY A 414 10.11 10.13 29.31
CA GLY A 414 11.02 10.36 28.19
C GLY A 414 10.38 10.13 26.81
N CYS A 415 9.14 9.66 26.76
CA CYS A 415 8.38 9.44 25.53
C CYS A 415 8.12 10.76 24.79
N GLY A 416 8.51 10.80 23.51
CA GLY A 416 8.24 11.91 22.60
C GLY A 416 6.85 11.82 21.95
N SER A 417 6.47 12.85 21.21
CA SER A 417 5.17 12.94 20.55
C SER A 417 5.22 13.53 19.14
N TYR A 418 4.35 13.01 18.26
CA TYR A 418 3.81 13.78 17.14
C TYR A 418 2.67 14.68 17.64
N LYS A 419 2.47 15.82 16.98
CA LYS A 419 1.62 16.91 17.48
C LYS A 419 0.67 17.45 16.41
N ASP A 420 -0.49 17.92 16.85
CA ASP A 420 -1.41 18.69 16.01
C ASP A 420 -0.88 20.11 15.72
N ARG A 421 -1.62 20.88 14.91
CA ARG A 421 -1.21 22.25 14.53
C ARG A 421 -1.17 23.25 15.71
N ASP A 422 -1.92 22.99 16.77
CA ASP A 422 -1.97 23.80 17.98
C ASP A 422 -0.85 23.40 18.98
N GLY A 423 -0.13 22.31 18.72
CA GLY A 423 1.01 21.81 19.50
C GLY A 423 0.65 20.74 20.54
N THR A 424 -0.59 20.27 20.53
CA THR A 424 -1.13 19.19 21.36
C THR A 424 -0.50 17.86 20.94
N PRO A 425 0.07 17.07 21.86
CA PRO A 425 0.49 15.70 21.58
C PRO A 425 -0.67 14.78 21.16
N VAL A 426 -0.47 14.00 20.10
CA VAL A 426 -1.48 13.07 19.55
C VAL A 426 -1.02 11.62 19.66
N THR A 427 0.06 11.25 18.98
CA THR A 427 0.65 9.88 18.99
C THR A 427 2.08 9.86 19.51
N THR A 428 2.51 8.70 20.01
CA THR A 428 3.85 8.50 20.59
C THR A 428 4.96 8.53 19.55
N ASN A 429 6.18 8.87 19.99
CA ASN A 429 7.37 8.97 19.14
C ASN A 429 8.64 8.71 19.97
N ARG A 430 9.37 7.64 19.67
CA ARG A 430 10.60 7.20 20.38
C ARG A 430 10.36 6.99 21.88
N CYS A 431 9.50 6.03 22.19
CA CYS A 431 9.12 5.64 23.55
C CYS A 431 9.63 4.21 23.83
N ASN A 432 9.79 3.85 25.10
CA ASN A 432 10.52 2.65 25.54
C ASN A 432 9.64 1.40 25.61
N GLY A 433 8.31 1.56 25.70
CA GLY A 433 7.34 0.46 25.61
C GLY A 433 6.00 0.87 24.99
N VAL A 434 5.53 2.09 25.26
CA VAL A 434 4.20 2.55 24.83
C VAL A 434 4.20 2.96 23.35
N ARG A 435 3.30 2.35 22.58
CA ARG A 435 3.02 2.69 21.18
C ARG A 435 1.64 3.37 21.06
N GLY A 436 1.23 3.80 19.87
CA GLY A 436 -0.11 4.38 19.65
C GLY A 436 -0.30 5.78 20.25
N ALA A 437 -1.33 5.95 21.10
CA ALA A 437 -1.80 7.25 21.58
C ALA A 437 -0.88 7.89 22.64
N TYR A 438 -0.64 9.20 22.51
CA TYR A 438 0.10 9.96 23.52
C TYR A 438 -0.81 10.49 24.63
N THR A 439 -2.00 10.99 24.30
CA THR A 439 -2.93 11.57 25.28
C THR A 439 -4.20 10.76 25.44
N ARG A 440 -4.84 10.88 26.61
CA ARG A 440 -6.13 10.22 26.88
C ARG A 440 -7.21 10.57 25.85
N LYS A 441 -7.26 11.81 25.36
CA LYS A 441 -8.18 12.19 24.27
C LYS A 441 -7.84 11.46 22.95
N ALA A 442 -6.56 11.38 22.57
CA ALA A 442 -6.18 10.68 21.35
C ALA A 442 -6.54 9.18 21.42
N PHE A 443 -6.36 8.56 22.59
CA PHE A 443 -6.83 7.20 22.85
C PHE A 443 -8.37 7.08 22.79
N GLU A 444 -9.11 8.02 23.38
CA GLU A 444 -10.58 8.03 23.32
C GLU A 444 -11.09 8.19 21.87
N ASP A 445 -10.43 9.01 21.05
CA ASP A 445 -10.73 9.16 19.62
C ASP A 445 -10.41 7.87 18.81
N GLN A 446 -9.29 7.20 19.12
CA GLN A 446 -8.89 5.90 18.54
C GLN A 446 -9.90 4.80 18.89
N GLN A 447 -10.15 4.60 20.19
CA GLN A 447 -11.09 3.63 20.75
C GLN A 447 -12.50 3.83 20.18
N ALA A 448 -12.97 5.08 20.06
CA ALA A 448 -14.29 5.39 19.52
C ALA A 448 -14.50 4.90 18.07
N LYS A 449 -13.44 4.88 17.25
CA LYS A 449 -13.50 4.38 15.87
C LYS A 449 -13.38 2.85 15.81
N ILE A 450 -12.45 2.27 16.58
CA ILE A 450 -12.26 0.80 16.65
C ILE A 450 -13.52 0.10 17.19
N VAL A 451 -14.13 0.61 18.26
CA VAL A 451 -15.40 0.12 18.82
C VAL A 451 -16.51 0.11 17.77
N ARG A 452 -16.59 1.15 16.93
CA ARG A 452 -17.58 1.23 15.84
C ARG A 452 -17.30 0.26 14.71
N ALA A 453 -16.04 0.08 14.32
CA ALA A 453 -15.67 -0.91 13.32
C ALA A 453 -16.02 -2.33 13.80
N ILE A 454 -15.62 -2.71 15.01
CA ILE A 454 -15.94 -4.02 15.61
C ILE A 454 -17.46 -4.25 15.74
N ALA A 455 -18.22 -3.24 16.17
CA ALA A 455 -19.68 -3.34 16.23
C ALA A 455 -20.32 -3.49 14.82
N ALA A 456 -19.81 -2.76 13.83
CA ALA A 456 -20.30 -2.81 12.45
C ALA A 456 -19.99 -4.13 11.71
N LEU A 457 -18.88 -4.80 12.04
CA LEU A 457 -18.53 -6.13 11.50
C LEU A 457 -19.59 -7.20 11.79
N ARG A 458 -20.36 -7.07 12.89
CA ARG A 458 -21.36 -8.06 13.33
C ARG A 458 -20.82 -9.50 13.40
N ALA A 459 -19.55 -9.62 13.78
CA ALA A 459 -18.91 -10.89 14.06
C ALA A 459 -19.27 -11.40 15.48
N ASP A 460 -19.19 -12.71 15.67
CA ASP A 460 -19.40 -13.42 16.93
C ASP A 460 -18.08 -13.71 17.65
N VAL A 461 -17.00 -13.89 16.89
CA VAL A 461 -15.61 -13.91 17.38
C VAL A 461 -14.81 -12.88 16.58
N VAL A 462 -13.97 -12.09 17.25
CA VAL A 462 -12.96 -11.25 16.58
C VAL A 462 -11.59 -11.63 17.10
N ALA A 463 -10.74 -12.15 16.22
CA ALA A 463 -9.30 -12.19 16.37
C ALA A 463 -8.75 -10.77 16.24
N LEU A 464 -7.92 -10.37 17.19
CA LEU A 464 -7.39 -9.02 17.29
C LEU A 464 -5.87 -9.06 17.32
N GLU A 465 -5.27 -8.36 16.35
CA GLU A 465 -3.86 -8.05 16.31
C GLU A 465 -3.64 -6.61 16.82
N GLU A 466 -2.40 -6.20 17.13
CA GLU A 466 -2.08 -4.84 17.60
C GLU A 466 -2.72 -4.42 18.96
N ILE A 467 -3.10 -5.38 19.81
CA ILE A 467 -3.50 -5.13 21.20
C ILE A 467 -2.25 -5.04 22.10
N GLU A 468 -2.21 -4.07 23.00
CA GLU A 468 -1.15 -3.93 24.01
C GLU A 468 -1.01 -5.15 24.94
N ASN A 469 0.22 -5.38 25.37
CA ASN A 469 0.59 -6.29 26.45
C ASN A 469 1.12 -5.49 27.65
N PRO A 470 0.28 -5.16 28.66
CA PRO A 470 0.70 -4.39 29.83
C PRO A 470 1.84 -5.04 30.62
N THR A 471 1.98 -6.37 30.52
CA THR A 471 3.06 -7.12 31.22
C THR A 471 4.43 -7.01 30.53
N PHE A 472 4.54 -6.27 29.44
CA PHE A 472 5.82 -5.96 28.82
C PHE A 472 6.72 -5.17 29.78
N PRO A 473 8.02 -5.52 29.97
CA PRO A 473 8.84 -4.96 31.06
C PRO A 473 9.04 -3.44 31.06
N ALA A 474 8.87 -2.77 29.91
CA ALA A 474 8.96 -1.31 29.82
C ALA A 474 7.65 -0.56 30.15
N ILE A 475 6.51 -1.28 30.17
CA ILE A 475 5.19 -0.76 30.57
C ILE A 475 4.95 -1.08 32.05
N GLY A 476 5.21 -2.32 32.47
CA GLY A 476 5.26 -2.70 33.90
C GLY A 476 3.92 -2.97 34.58
N GLY A 477 2.84 -3.13 33.81
CA GLY A 477 1.55 -3.61 34.29
C GLY A 477 1.58 -5.08 34.74
N THR A 478 0.57 -5.51 35.51
CA THR A 478 0.51 -6.86 36.10
C THR A 478 -0.63 -7.74 35.57
N ASP A 479 -1.58 -7.17 34.81
CA ASP A 479 -2.71 -7.88 34.21
C ASP A 479 -2.57 -7.85 32.67
N ARG A 480 -2.20 -8.98 32.08
CA ARG A 480 -1.99 -9.16 30.63
C ARG A 480 -3.25 -8.89 29.79
N ASP A 481 -4.42 -8.88 30.41
CA ASP A 481 -5.69 -8.67 29.74
C ASP A 481 -6.28 -7.28 30.01
N ALA A 482 -5.60 -6.37 30.73
CA ALA A 482 -6.18 -5.08 31.12
C ALA A 482 -6.65 -4.24 29.91
N SER A 483 -5.83 -4.11 28.88
CA SER A 483 -6.16 -3.37 27.64
C SER A 483 -7.33 -4.02 26.89
N LEU A 484 -7.35 -5.35 26.82
CA LEU A 484 -8.44 -6.13 26.21
C LEU A 484 -9.76 -5.98 26.98
N LYS A 485 -9.70 -6.01 28.31
CA LYS A 485 -10.84 -5.75 29.21
C LYS A 485 -11.37 -4.32 29.04
N ALA A 486 -10.50 -3.33 28.84
CA ALA A 486 -10.89 -1.95 28.54
C ALA A 486 -11.61 -1.84 27.18
N LEU A 487 -11.11 -2.49 26.13
CA LEU A 487 -11.78 -2.54 24.82
C LEU A 487 -13.19 -3.18 24.93
N VAL A 488 -13.31 -4.30 25.65
CA VAL A 488 -14.62 -4.95 25.86
C VAL A 488 -15.57 -4.10 26.71
N ALA A 489 -15.06 -3.39 27.72
CA ALA A 489 -15.86 -2.44 28.50
C ALA A 489 -16.38 -1.29 27.60
N ALA A 490 -15.56 -0.78 26.67
CA ALA A 490 -15.96 0.24 25.72
C ALA A 490 -16.99 -0.29 24.69
N LEU A 491 -16.85 -1.53 24.23
CA LEU A 491 -17.82 -2.22 23.36
C LEU A 491 -19.18 -2.40 24.08
N ASN A 492 -19.19 -2.91 25.30
CA ASN A 492 -20.42 -3.10 26.08
C ASN A 492 -21.08 -1.77 26.48
N ALA A 493 -20.30 -0.72 26.71
CA ALA A 493 -20.83 0.64 26.91
C ALA A 493 -21.48 1.21 25.62
N PHE A 494 -20.95 0.87 24.44
CA PHE A 494 -21.52 1.26 23.15
C PHE A 494 -22.78 0.46 22.78
N GLU A 495 -22.78 -0.85 23.03
CA GLU A 495 -23.94 -1.76 22.86
C GLU A 495 -25.00 -1.57 23.98
N GLY A 496 -24.71 -0.76 25.00
CA GLY A 496 -25.59 -0.48 26.15
C GLY A 496 -25.88 -1.68 27.06
N SER A 497 -25.16 -2.79 26.90
CA SER A 497 -25.40 -4.07 27.58
C SER A 497 -24.18 -5.00 27.49
N GLU A 498 -24.15 -6.06 28.31
CA GLU A 498 -23.09 -7.08 28.30
C GLU A 498 -23.25 -8.03 27.10
N VAL A 499 -22.76 -7.59 25.94
CA VAL A 499 -22.82 -8.32 24.67
C VAL A 499 -21.53 -9.10 24.42
N TRP A 500 -20.39 -8.50 24.78
CA TRP A 500 -19.04 -8.97 24.50
C TRP A 500 -18.31 -9.41 25.77
N ALA A 501 -17.45 -10.43 25.64
CA ALA A 501 -16.48 -10.84 26.65
C ALA A 501 -15.08 -10.98 26.04
N PRO A 502 -14.01 -10.73 26.82
CA PRO A 502 -12.65 -11.05 26.40
C PRO A 502 -12.41 -12.56 26.58
N VAL A 503 -11.64 -13.17 25.69
CA VAL A 503 -11.05 -14.49 25.97
C VAL A 503 -9.83 -14.27 26.90
N PRO A 504 -9.79 -14.89 28.08
CA PRO A 504 -8.66 -14.73 29.00
C PRO A 504 -7.34 -15.24 28.41
N SER A 505 -6.23 -14.63 28.83
CA SER A 505 -4.91 -15.24 28.68
C SER A 505 -4.83 -16.59 29.43
N PRO A 506 -3.99 -17.55 28.98
CA PRO A 506 -3.78 -18.80 29.70
C PRO A 506 -3.06 -18.57 31.03
N ALA A 507 -3.15 -19.53 31.95
CA ALA A 507 -2.38 -19.51 33.18
C ALA A 507 -0.85 -19.63 32.95
N THR A 508 -0.44 -20.18 31.80
CA THR A 508 0.95 -20.24 31.34
C THR A 508 1.15 -19.28 30.15
N VAL A 509 2.13 -18.39 30.26
CA VAL A 509 2.50 -17.44 29.19
C VAL A 509 4.01 -17.50 28.92
N PRO A 510 4.49 -17.15 27.70
CA PRO A 510 5.91 -17.13 27.38
C PRO A 510 6.72 -16.21 28.30
N ALA A 511 7.96 -16.59 28.60
CA ALA A 511 8.85 -15.80 29.46
C ALA A 511 9.37 -14.52 28.78
N VAL A 512 9.37 -14.47 27.43
CA VAL A 512 9.72 -13.30 26.62
C VAL A 512 8.56 -13.03 25.66
N GLN A 513 8.03 -11.81 25.68
CA GLN A 513 6.86 -11.38 24.89
C GLN A 513 7.10 -9.97 24.33
N ASP A 514 6.45 -9.61 23.23
CA ASP A 514 6.44 -8.24 22.70
C ASP A 514 5.54 -7.31 23.54
N ALA A 515 5.63 -6.01 23.29
CA ALA A 515 4.70 -5.00 23.81
C ALA A 515 3.30 -5.10 23.18
N ILE A 516 3.16 -5.81 22.06
CA ILE A 516 1.90 -6.18 21.42
C ILE A 516 1.60 -7.67 21.69
N ARG A 517 0.32 -8.03 21.74
CA ARG A 517 -0.18 -9.41 21.71
C ARG A 517 -1.32 -9.57 20.71
N THR A 518 -1.47 -10.79 20.18
CA THR A 518 -2.74 -11.25 19.60
C THR A 518 -3.75 -11.51 20.72
N ALA A 519 -5.05 -11.38 20.44
CA ALA A 519 -6.13 -11.57 21.39
C ALA A 519 -7.43 -12.04 20.72
N PHE A 520 -8.43 -12.42 21.51
CA PHE A 520 -9.80 -12.66 21.04
C PHE A 520 -10.82 -11.95 21.93
N ILE A 521 -11.88 -11.44 21.30
CA ILE A 521 -13.15 -11.08 21.95
C ILE A 521 -14.28 -11.88 21.31
N HIS A 522 -15.38 -12.11 22.04
CA HIS A 522 -16.52 -12.85 21.51
C HIS A 522 -17.86 -12.33 22.02
N ARG A 523 -18.93 -12.54 21.24
CA ARG A 523 -20.32 -12.29 21.66
C ARG A 523 -20.80 -13.44 22.54
N VAL A 524 -21.22 -13.13 23.76
CA VAL A 524 -21.55 -14.15 24.79
C VAL A 524 -22.83 -14.92 24.51
N ALA A 525 -23.71 -14.37 23.66
CA ALA A 525 -25.00 -14.95 23.31
C ALA A 525 -24.94 -16.02 22.20
N THR A 526 -23.89 -16.01 21.38
CA THR A 526 -23.77 -16.84 20.17
C THR A 526 -22.61 -17.84 20.22
N VAL A 527 -21.53 -17.53 20.94
CA VAL A 527 -20.36 -18.42 21.10
C VAL A 527 -19.80 -18.38 22.52
N ALA A 528 -19.14 -19.46 22.93
CA ALA A 528 -18.38 -19.53 24.17
C ALA A 528 -17.02 -20.23 23.96
N PRO A 529 -15.94 -19.76 24.62
CA PRO A 529 -14.66 -20.45 24.61
C PRO A 529 -14.73 -21.80 25.34
N VAL A 530 -13.86 -22.73 24.95
CA VAL A 530 -13.73 -24.07 25.48
C VAL A 530 -12.31 -24.26 26.03
N GLY A 531 -12.18 -24.43 27.35
CA GLY A 531 -10.89 -24.53 28.04
C GLY A 531 -10.17 -23.18 28.16
N GLU A 532 -8.89 -23.23 28.54
CA GLU A 532 -7.99 -22.07 28.42
C GLU A 532 -7.56 -21.88 26.95
N SER A 533 -7.17 -20.66 26.60
CA SER A 533 -6.46 -20.39 25.35
C SER A 533 -5.04 -20.99 25.38
N VAL A 534 -4.36 -21.07 24.23
CA VAL A 534 -2.99 -21.61 24.14
C VAL A 534 -2.11 -20.68 23.32
N ILE A 535 -0.98 -20.26 23.89
CA ILE A 535 0.02 -19.44 23.19
C ILE A 535 1.11 -20.36 22.62
N LEU A 536 1.54 -20.10 21.38
CA LEU A 536 2.69 -20.77 20.77
C LEU A 536 4.00 -20.12 21.24
N ASP A 537 4.66 -20.70 22.24
CA ASP A 537 6.03 -20.34 22.61
C ASP A 537 7.03 -21.14 21.75
N ASP A 538 7.48 -20.52 20.65
CA ASP A 538 8.41 -21.11 19.68
C ASP A 538 9.49 -20.08 19.29
N ALA A 539 10.70 -20.55 19.03
CA ALA A 539 11.86 -19.71 18.70
C ALA A 539 11.71 -18.88 17.41
N ALA A 540 10.78 -19.24 16.51
CA ALA A 540 10.43 -18.41 15.35
C ALA A 540 9.72 -17.10 15.75
N PHE A 541 9.12 -17.03 16.94
CA PHE A 541 8.40 -15.85 17.46
C PHE A 541 9.08 -15.25 18.70
N THR A 542 9.53 -16.07 19.64
CA THR A 542 9.94 -15.62 20.98
C THR A 542 11.20 -14.76 20.93
N GLY A 543 11.03 -13.44 21.16
CA GLY A 543 12.07 -12.42 21.03
C GLY A 543 12.24 -11.85 19.61
N VAL A 544 11.35 -12.19 18.67
CA VAL A 544 11.42 -11.83 17.25
C VAL A 544 10.12 -11.18 16.76
N ALA A 545 8.96 -11.69 17.16
CA ALA A 545 7.63 -11.22 16.76
C ALA A 545 6.58 -11.59 17.82
N ARG A 546 5.29 -11.41 17.50
CA ARG A 546 4.16 -11.66 18.40
C ARG A 546 3.79 -13.14 18.36
N GLN A 547 3.76 -13.82 19.50
CA GLN A 547 3.36 -15.23 19.55
C GLN A 547 1.89 -15.43 19.12
N PRO A 548 1.59 -16.43 18.27
CA PRO A 548 0.21 -16.82 17.96
C PRO A 548 -0.59 -17.31 19.17
N LEU A 549 -1.90 -17.06 19.14
CA LEU A 549 -2.86 -17.42 20.20
C LEU A 549 -3.97 -18.29 19.60
N ALA A 550 -4.14 -19.50 20.12
CA ALA A 550 -5.24 -20.40 19.78
C ALA A 550 -6.36 -20.36 20.83
N GLN A 551 -7.61 -20.40 20.39
CA GLN A 551 -8.78 -20.65 21.23
C GLN A 551 -9.76 -21.58 20.51
N GLU A 552 -10.27 -22.59 21.22
CA GLU A 552 -11.41 -23.39 20.76
C GLU A 552 -12.72 -22.70 21.18
N PHE A 553 -13.64 -22.52 20.23
CA PHE A 553 -14.96 -21.95 20.44
C PHE A 553 -16.04 -22.98 20.13
N ARG A 554 -17.15 -22.89 20.86
CA ARG A 554 -18.38 -23.68 20.64
C ARG A 554 -19.56 -22.71 20.44
N PRO A 555 -20.42 -22.90 19.43
CA PRO A 555 -21.64 -22.11 19.29
C PRO A 555 -22.63 -22.39 20.43
N VAL A 556 -23.39 -21.37 20.81
CA VAL A 556 -24.46 -21.45 21.81
C VAL A 556 -25.72 -21.95 21.10
N VAL A 557 -26.11 -23.19 21.39
CA VAL A 557 -27.20 -23.90 20.68
C VAL A 557 -28.42 -24.14 21.55
N THR A 558 -29.60 -24.17 20.93
CA THR A 558 -30.85 -24.57 21.61
C THR A 558 -30.89 -26.08 21.88
N ALA A 559 -31.84 -26.53 22.70
CA ALA A 559 -32.01 -27.94 23.03
C ALA A 559 -32.23 -28.85 21.79
N ASN A 560 -32.79 -28.30 20.70
CA ASN A 560 -33.05 -29.02 19.45
C ASN A 560 -31.85 -29.00 18.48
N GLN A 561 -30.77 -28.30 18.80
CA GLN A 561 -29.63 -28.09 17.90
C GLN A 561 -28.35 -28.76 18.42
N GLU A 562 -27.41 -29.00 17.52
CA GLU A 562 -26.04 -29.44 17.82
C GLU A 562 -25.05 -28.45 17.25
N GLY A 563 -23.94 -28.24 17.96
CA GLY A 563 -22.88 -27.33 17.58
C GLY A 563 -21.57 -28.07 17.30
N THR A 564 -20.91 -27.70 16.23
CA THR A 564 -19.53 -28.09 15.91
C THR A 564 -18.57 -27.06 16.49
N ASN A 565 -17.57 -27.50 17.26
CA ASN A 565 -16.53 -26.60 17.77
C ASN A 565 -15.54 -26.24 16.64
N VAL A 566 -14.97 -25.04 16.70
CA VAL A 566 -13.88 -24.58 15.81
C VAL A 566 -12.72 -24.05 16.66
N VAL A 567 -11.49 -24.38 16.27
CA VAL A 567 -10.28 -23.73 16.79
C VAL A 567 -9.94 -22.56 15.87
N VAL A 568 -9.76 -21.37 16.44
CA VAL A 568 -9.25 -20.21 15.73
C VAL A 568 -7.86 -19.90 16.29
N ILE A 569 -6.88 -19.65 15.42
CA ILE A 569 -5.52 -19.29 15.78
C ILE A 569 -5.19 -17.92 15.18
N ALA A 570 -5.13 -16.90 16.04
CA ALA A 570 -4.76 -15.53 15.69
C ALA A 570 -3.23 -15.40 15.63
N ASN A 571 -2.70 -14.72 14.60
CA ASN A 571 -1.27 -14.57 14.38
C ASN A 571 -0.90 -13.14 13.98
N HIS A 572 0.33 -12.72 14.28
CA HIS A 572 0.91 -11.48 13.75
C HIS A 572 2.42 -11.69 13.54
N PHE A 573 2.81 -11.96 12.30
CA PHE A 573 4.18 -12.31 11.88
C PHE A 573 5.13 -11.09 11.88
N LYS A 574 6.42 -11.31 11.60
CA LYS A 574 7.41 -10.23 11.55
C LYS A 574 7.14 -9.26 10.38
N SER A 575 7.01 -7.98 10.73
CA SER A 575 6.88 -6.84 9.81
C SER A 575 7.94 -6.79 8.69
N LYS A 576 7.51 -6.58 7.43
CA LYS A 576 8.38 -6.44 6.24
C LYS A 576 9.35 -5.23 6.27
N GLY A 577 9.13 -4.28 7.18
CA GLY A 577 9.81 -2.98 7.20
C GLY A 577 11.22 -2.96 7.80
N SER A 578 11.66 -4.02 8.50
CA SER A 578 12.99 -4.04 9.12
C SER A 578 13.51 -5.46 9.38
N VAL A 579 14.84 -5.60 9.41
CA VAL A 579 15.55 -6.82 9.81
C VAL A 579 15.92 -6.76 11.29
N PRO A 580 15.62 -7.78 12.11
CA PRO A 580 16.16 -7.87 13.46
C PRO A 580 17.70 -7.93 13.43
N LYS A 581 18.35 -7.08 14.22
CA LYS A 581 19.81 -6.99 14.30
C LYS A 581 20.42 -8.33 14.75
N GLY A 582 21.38 -8.86 13.99
CA GLY A 582 21.97 -10.18 14.21
C GLY A 582 21.22 -11.33 13.52
N MET A 583 20.21 -11.04 12.69
CA MET A 583 19.46 -12.00 11.88
C MET A 583 19.52 -11.66 10.38
N GLU A 584 20.55 -10.94 9.92
CA GLU A 584 20.63 -10.37 8.57
C GLU A 584 20.66 -11.42 7.44
N GLU A 585 21.16 -12.63 7.72
CA GLU A 585 21.20 -13.76 6.80
C GLU A 585 19.79 -14.24 6.42
N GLY A 586 19.49 -14.27 5.11
CA GLY A 586 18.17 -14.66 4.59
C GLY A 586 17.01 -13.68 4.85
N ASN A 587 17.26 -12.58 5.57
CA ASN A 587 16.22 -11.62 5.95
C ASN A 587 16.43 -10.21 5.42
N THR A 588 17.62 -9.87 4.94
CA THR A 588 17.83 -8.63 4.17
C THR A 588 17.04 -8.72 2.85
N ASP A 589 16.34 -7.63 2.47
CA ASP A 589 15.62 -7.57 1.19
C ASP A 589 16.55 -7.90 0.02
N SER A 590 16.11 -8.86 -0.81
CA SER A 590 16.84 -9.39 -1.96
C SER A 590 16.47 -8.71 -3.28
N GLY A 591 15.46 -7.84 -3.28
CA GLY A 591 14.84 -7.29 -4.49
C GLY A 591 13.86 -8.24 -5.19
N ASP A 592 13.51 -9.38 -4.58
CA ASP A 592 12.54 -10.34 -5.13
C ASP A 592 11.07 -9.93 -4.95
N GLY A 593 10.82 -8.78 -4.30
CA GLY A 593 9.49 -8.24 -3.99
C GLY A 593 8.91 -8.68 -2.64
N GLN A 594 9.55 -9.61 -1.91
CA GLN A 594 9.06 -10.11 -0.62
C GLN A 594 9.43 -9.19 0.55
N GLY A 595 10.41 -8.31 0.39
CA GLY A 595 10.87 -7.40 1.43
C GLY A 595 11.63 -8.09 2.57
N ASN A 596 11.98 -7.31 3.61
CA ASN A 596 12.78 -7.82 4.73
C ASN A 596 12.07 -8.91 5.55
N ALA A 597 12.85 -9.64 6.35
CA ALA A 597 12.39 -10.68 7.28
C ALA A 597 11.67 -11.88 6.62
N ASN A 598 11.93 -12.19 5.35
CA ASN A 598 11.25 -13.30 4.67
C ASN A 598 11.58 -14.67 5.29
N ALA A 599 12.86 -14.98 5.56
CA ALA A 599 13.22 -16.25 6.19
C ALA A 599 12.63 -16.42 7.61
N ILE A 600 12.51 -15.33 8.38
CA ILE A 600 11.78 -15.29 9.65
C ILE A 600 10.30 -15.62 9.45
N ARG A 601 9.61 -14.96 8.50
CA ARG A 601 8.19 -15.25 8.20
C ARG A 601 7.97 -16.67 7.70
N VAL A 602 8.92 -17.24 6.95
CA VAL A 602 8.90 -18.67 6.53
C VAL A 602 9.00 -19.60 7.73
N ALA A 603 9.91 -19.34 8.68
CA ALA A 603 10.00 -20.12 9.91
C ALA A 603 8.72 -19.99 10.78
N GLN A 604 8.13 -18.79 10.83
CA GLN A 604 6.86 -18.53 11.53
C GLN A 604 5.69 -19.30 10.91
N ALA A 605 5.61 -19.41 9.57
CA ALA A 605 4.64 -20.25 8.89
C ALA A 605 4.82 -21.75 9.22
N GLN A 606 6.07 -22.23 9.26
CA GLN A 606 6.38 -23.64 9.61
C GLN A 606 5.99 -23.97 11.06
N ALA A 607 6.31 -23.07 12.00
CA ALA A 607 5.92 -23.21 13.41
C ALA A 607 4.40 -23.14 13.60
N LEU A 608 3.71 -22.21 12.94
CA LEU A 608 2.25 -22.08 13.00
C LEU A 608 1.53 -23.31 12.44
N ALA A 609 1.97 -23.83 11.28
CA ALA A 609 1.42 -25.06 10.71
C ALA A 609 1.63 -26.28 11.64
N THR A 610 2.81 -26.39 12.26
CA THR A 610 3.14 -27.45 13.22
C THR A 610 2.27 -27.36 14.48
N PHE A 611 2.05 -26.15 15.01
CA PHE A 611 1.17 -25.91 16.15
C PHE A 611 -0.29 -26.25 15.84
N ALA A 612 -0.79 -25.82 14.68
CA ALA A 612 -2.14 -26.11 14.21
C ALA A 612 -2.38 -27.61 13.93
N GLY A 613 -1.36 -28.34 13.49
CA GLY A 613 -1.37 -29.79 13.33
C GLY A 613 -1.14 -30.60 14.62
N SER A 614 -1.01 -29.95 15.78
CA SER A 614 -0.67 -30.61 17.03
C SER A 614 -1.78 -31.53 17.59
N ALA A 615 -1.39 -32.45 18.48
CA ALA A 615 -2.31 -33.40 19.10
C ALA A 615 -3.47 -32.75 19.90
N ALA A 616 -3.34 -31.48 20.30
CA ALA A 616 -4.41 -30.71 20.96
C ALA A 616 -5.56 -30.32 20.01
N PHE A 617 -5.28 -30.24 18.70
CA PHE A 617 -6.23 -29.84 17.66
C PHE A 617 -6.53 -30.97 16.66
N ALA A 618 -5.92 -32.14 16.82
CA ALA A 618 -6.09 -33.29 15.94
C ALA A 618 -7.57 -33.65 15.72
N GLY A 619 -8.01 -33.62 14.45
CA GLY A 619 -9.39 -33.91 14.04
C GLY A 619 -10.40 -32.78 14.25
N LYS A 620 -10.00 -31.63 14.82
CA LYS A 620 -10.86 -30.44 14.95
C LYS A 620 -10.83 -29.60 13.66
N PRO A 621 -11.90 -28.86 13.35
CA PRO A 621 -11.82 -27.70 12.47
C PRO A 621 -10.83 -26.67 13.03
N VAL A 622 -9.86 -26.24 12.23
CA VAL A 622 -8.88 -25.21 12.59
C VAL A 622 -8.86 -24.12 11.52
N LEU A 623 -8.97 -22.86 11.96
CA LEU A 623 -8.70 -21.66 11.17
C LEU A 623 -7.41 -20.99 11.64
N LEU A 624 -6.57 -20.54 10.71
CA LEU A 624 -5.48 -19.60 10.95
C LEU A 624 -5.92 -18.24 10.41
N VAL A 625 -5.83 -17.20 11.23
CA VAL A 625 -6.28 -15.84 10.87
C VAL A 625 -5.30 -14.80 11.42
N GLY A 626 -5.28 -13.61 10.82
CA GLY A 626 -4.48 -12.46 11.27
C GLY A 626 -3.43 -12.03 10.26
N ASP A 627 -2.53 -11.15 10.67
CA ASP A 627 -1.52 -10.50 9.83
C ASP A 627 -0.27 -11.38 9.64
N PHE A 628 -0.20 -12.06 8.48
CA PHE A 628 0.96 -12.89 8.11
C PHE A 628 2.14 -12.06 7.59
N ASN A 629 2.00 -10.74 7.44
CA ASN A 629 2.97 -9.83 6.82
C ASN A 629 3.53 -10.34 5.47
N SER A 630 2.69 -11.08 4.73
CA SER A 630 3.04 -11.67 3.44
C SER A 630 1.89 -11.60 2.45
N TYR A 631 2.23 -11.27 1.21
CA TYR A 631 1.29 -11.24 0.09
C TYR A 631 1.04 -12.65 -0.49
N SER A 632 -0.05 -12.80 -1.24
CA SER A 632 -0.64 -14.12 -1.58
C SER A 632 0.22 -15.08 -2.42
N LYS A 633 1.41 -14.70 -2.88
CA LYS A 633 2.37 -15.55 -3.61
C LYS A 633 3.71 -15.73 -2.88
N GLU A 634 3.88 -15.12 -1.70
CA GLU A 634 5.13 -15.18 -0.94
C GLU A 634 5.36 -16.53 -0.26
N ASP A 635 6.62 -16.83 0.05
CA ASP A 635 7.04 -18.12 0.59
C ASP A 635 6.32 -18.54 1.89
N PRO A 636 6.00 -17.63 2.85
CA PRO A 636 5.22 -17.99 4.04
C PRO A 636 3.81 -18.50 3.71
N VAL A 637 3.17 -17.98 2.64
CA VAL A 637 1.87 -18.47 2.15
C VAL A 637 2.04 -19.84 1.49
N LYS A 638 3.10 -20.05 0.71
CA LYS A 638 3.42 -21.36 0.10
C LYS A 638 3.57 -22.45 1.17
N VAL A 639 4.27 -22.17 2.27
CA VAL A 639 4.45 -23.11 3.39
C VAL A 639 3.12 -23.61 3.96
N LEU A 640 2.13 -22.72 4.15
CA LEU A 640 0.82 -23.09 4.70
C LEU A 640 0.02 -23.96 3.72
N LEU A 641 0.08 -23.64 2.43
CA LEU A 641 -0.53 -24.44 1.36
C LEU A 641 0.14 -25.83 1.25
N GLU A 642 1.46 -25.91 1.34
CA GLU A 642 2.22 -27.18 1.33
C GLU A 642 1.97 -28.02 2.58
N ALA A 643 1.69 -27.39 3.73
CA ALA A 643 1.22 -28.04 4.94
C ALA A 643 -0.24 -28.54 4.87
N GLY A 644 -0.94 -28.30 3.75
CA GLY A 644 -2.29 -28.82 3.50
C GLY A 644 -3.43 -27.92 4.00
N PHE A 645 -3.17 -26.64 4.26
CA PHE A 645 -4.22 -25.66 4.50
C PHE A 645 -4.80 -25.14 3.17
N THR A 646 -6.09 -24.85 3.17
CA THR A 646 -6.75 -24.09 2.08
C THR A 646 -6.68 -22.60 2.42
N HIS A 647 -6.22 -21.79 1.47
CA HIS A 647 -6.33 -20.33 1.55
C HIS A 647 -7.76 -19.94 1.16
N GLU A 648 -8.48 -19.32 2.10
CA GLU A 648 -9.90 -18.99 1.97
C GLU A 648 -10.13 -17.52 1.58
N SER A 649 -9.16 -16.63 1.79
CA SER A 649 -9.31 -15.20 1.51
C SER A 649 -9.57 -14.93 0.03
N ALA A 650 -10.68 -14.28 -0.26
CA ALA A 650 -11.16 -14.08 -1.63
C ALA A 650 -11.96 -12.79 -1.78
N GLY A 651 -12.06 -12.29 -3.01
CA GLY A 651 -12.86 -11.12 -3.36
C GLY A 651 -12.08 -10.08 -4.17
N THR A 652 -12.61 -8.85 -4.19
CA THR A 652 -12.06 -7.70 -4.93
C THR A 652 -11.39 -6.68 -4.03
N HIS A 653 -11.62 -6.72 -2.71
CA HIS A 653 -10.96 -5.86 -1.73
C HIS A 653 -9.76 -6.58 -1.10
N THR A 654 -8.77 -5.79 -0.67
CA THR A 654 -7.49 -6.27 -0.14
C THR A 654 -7.28 -5.75 1.27
N SER A 655 -6.52 -6.48 2.10
CA SER A 655 -6.37 -6.09 3.50
C SER A 655 -5.48 -4.85 3.73
N TYR A 656 -4.56 -4.55 2.80
CA TYR A 656 -3.56 -3.50 2.97
C TYR A 656 -3.32 -2.67 1.68
N ALA A 657 -2.68 -1.50 1.85
CA ALA A 657 -2.26 -0.61 0.77
C ALA A 657 -0.94 0.09 1.14
N TYR A 658 0.06 0.04 0.26
CA TYR A 658 1.41 0.56 0.54
C TYR A 658 2.10 1.04 -0.74
N SER A 659 2.78 2.20 -0.68
CA SER A 659 3.46 2.87 -1.81
C SER A 659 2.64 2.94 -3.11
N GLY A 660 1.32 3.08 -2.99
CA GLY A 660 0.40 3.14 -4.14
C GLY A 660 0.01 1.80 -4.76
N ARG A 661 0.23 0.68 -4.07
CA ARG A 661 -0.23 -0.67 -4.49
C ARG A 661 -1.14 -1.28 -3.44
N VAL A 662 -2.12 -2.07 -3.88
CA VAL A 662 -3.06 -2.78 -2.99
C VAL A 662 -2.88 -4.30 -3.05
N GLY A 663 -2.97 -4.96 -1.89
CA GLY A 663 -2.76 -6.41 -1.72
C GLY A 663 -3.02 -6.84 -0.27
N SER A 664 -3.15 -8.15 -0.02
CA SER A 664 -3.48 -8.64 1.33
C SER A 664 -2.26 -9.13 2.12
N LEU A 665 -2.11 -8.66 3.36
CA LEU A 665 -1.16 -9.15 4.38
C LEU A 665 -1.86 -10.01 5.46
N ASP A 666 -3.07 -9.59 5.85
CA ASP A 666 -4.03 -10.38 6.62
C ASP A 666 -4.67 -11.44 5.71
N HIS A 667 -4.79 -12.67 6.21
CA HIS A 667 -5.39 -13.79 5.47
C HIS A 667 -6.20 -14.72 6.38
N VAL A 668 -6.94 -15.62 5.75
CA VAL A 668 -7.68 -16.73 6.36
C VAL A 668 -7.22 -18.02 5.69
N PHE A 669 -6.79 -18.97 6.51
CA PHE A 669 -6.50 -20.35 6.11
C PHE A 669 -7.34 -21.33 6.91
N SER A 670 -7.83 -22.39 6.27
CA SER A 670 -8.58 -23.46 6.92
C SER A 670 -7.85 -24.80 6.79
N ASN A 671 -7.97 -25.67 7.79
CA ASN A 671 -7.66 -27.08 7.60
C ASN A 671 -8.82 -27.81 6.89
N ALA A 672 -8.59 -29.01 6.38
CA ALA A 672 -9.59 -29.78 5.63
C ALA A 672 -10.92 -30.09 6.38
N ALA A 673 -10.96 -29.90 7.71
CA ALA A 673 -12.18 -30.00 8.51
C ALA A 673 -12.91 -28.65 8.62
N ALA A 674 -12.19 -27.53 8.72
CA ALA A 674 -12.78 -26.19 8.71
C ALA A 674 -13.25 -25.75 7.32
N HIS A 675 -12.55 -26.13 6.24
CA HIS A 675 -12.97 -25.85 4.86
C HIS A 675 -14.41 -26.32 4.56
N GLN A 676 -14.82 -27.46 5.15
CA GLN A 676 -16.17 -28.01 5.00
C GLN A 676 -17.25 -27.17 5.70
N LEU A 677 -16.87 -26.23 6.57
CA LEU A 677 -17.75 -25.35 7.34
C LEU A 677 -17.74 -23.91 6.82
N VAL A 678 -16.67 -23.45 6.16
CA VAL A 678 -16.59 -22.11 5.53
C VAL A 678 -17.69 -21.94 4.49
N ARG A 679 -18.47 -20.86 4.60
CA ARG A 679 -19.51 -20.44 3.64
C ARG A 679 -19.08 -19.27 2.77
N GLY A 680 -18.16 -18.44 3.26
CA GLY A 680 -17.53 -17.38 2.48
C GLY A 680 -16.61 -16.51 3.32
N THR A 681 -15.77 -15.75 2.63
CA THR A 681 -14.85 -14.74 3.16
C THR A 681 -15.16 -13.38 2.53
N ALA A 682 -14.90 -12.30 3.25
CA ALA A 682 -15.00 -10.94 2.70
C ALA A 682 -14.15 -9.93 3.49
N VAL A 683 -13.28 -9.20 2.78
CA VAL A 683 -12.54 -8.05 3.32
C VAL A 683 -13.42 -6.80 3.31
N TRP A 684 -13.48 -6.06 4.43
CA TRP A 684 -14.18 -4.77 4.49
C TRP A 684 -13.23 -3.60 4.22
N ALA A 685 -13.39 -2.96 3.07
CA ALA A 685 -12.65 -1.77 2.64
C ALA A 685 -13.01 -0.51 3.45
N VAL A 686 -12.57 -0.44 4.71
CA VAL A 686 -12.92 0.61 5.70
C VAL A 686 -11.72 1.46 6.13
N ASN A 687 -10.49 1.01 5.87
CA ASN A 687 -9.26 1.51 6.47
C ASN A 687 -8.14 1.74 5.44
N ALA A 688 -7.71 0.71 4.72
CA ALA A 688 -6.49 0.76 3.91
C ALA A 688 -6.59 1.78 2.76
N GLU A 689 -7.77 1.91 2.14
CA GLU A 689 -8.00 2.85 1.05
C GLU A 689 -8.24 4.30 1.51
N GLU A 690 -8.55 4.52 2.80
CA GLU A 690 -8.72 5.85 3.37
C GLU A 690 -7.35 6.48 3.66
N SER A 691 -7.17 7.76 3.33
CA SER A 691 -5.93 8.48 3.66
C SER A 691 -5.73 8.54 5.18
N VAL A 692 -4.47 8.39 5.62
CA VAL A 692 -4.03 8.52 7.03
C VAL A 692 -4.47 9.84 7.70
N ALA A 693 -4.89 10.84 6.91
CA ALA A 693 -5.50 12.08 7.39
C ALA A 693 -6.83 11.91 8.16
N PHE A 694 -7.56 10.79 7.98
CA PHE A 694 -8.81 10.47 8.68
C PHE A 694 -8.60 9.69 10.00
N GLU A 695 -7.36 9.30 10.26
CA GLU A 695 -6.92 8.54 11.42
C GLU A 695 -6.80 9.43 12.66
N TYR A 696 -6.96 8.85 13.85
CA TYR A 696 -6.77 9.60 15.10
C TYR A 696 -5.34 10.21 15.19
N SER A 697 -4.35 9.55 14.59
CA SER A 697 -2.94 9.98 14.57
C SER A 697 -2.67 11.26 13.77
N ARG A 698 -3.67 11.81 13.08
CA ARG A 698 -3.62 13.09 12.34
C ARG A 698 -4.74 14.06 12.78
N ALA A 699 -5.35 13.82 13.96
CA ALA A 699 -6.29 14.74 14.59
C ALA A 699 -5.79 16.20 14.55
N ASN A 700 -6.63 17.12 14.07
CA ASN A 700 -6.33 18.56 14.02
C ASN A 700 -4.97 18.95 13.35
N ALA A 701 -4.42 18.10 12.46
CA ALA A 701 -3.19 18.41 11.74
C ALA A 701 -3.33 19.57 10.72
N ASN A 702 -4.57 19.93 10.36
CA ASN A 702 -4.91 20.98 9.41
C ASN A 702 -6.23 21.67 9.79
N VAL A 703 -6.52 22.83 9.19
CA VAL A 703 -7.82 23.52 9.33
C VAL A 703 -8.99 22.66 8.82
N THR A 704 -8.79 21.84 7.78
CA THR A 704 -9.75 20.80 7.38
C THR A 704 -9.79 19.70 8.43
N GLN A 705 -10.84 19.69 9.25
CA GLN A 705 -11.07 18.64 10.25
C GLN A 705 -11.61 17.38 9.56
N LEU A 706 -10.76 16.35 9.46
CA LEU A 706 -11.08 15.07 8.81
C LEU A 706 -11.38 13.94 9.81
N LEU A 707 -10.94 14.08 11.06
CA LEU A 707 -11.23 13.10 12.11
C LEU A 707 -12.71 13.18 12.50
N ASP A 708 -13.47 12.18 12.08
CA ASP A 708 -14.79 11.85 12.61
C ASP A 708 -14.69 10.56 13.42
N THR A 709 -15.15 10.62 14.67
CA THR A 709 -15.21 9.50 15.63
C THR A 709 -16.61 8.90 15.76
N SER A 710 -17.60 9.45 15.04
CA SER A 710 -18.96 8.90 14.95
C SER A 710 -19.08 7.75 13.94
N VAL A 711 -18.05 7.55 13.10
CA VAL A 711 -17.97 6.60 11.98
C VAL A 711 -16.75 5.66 12.10
N PRO A 712 -16.74 4.48 11.43
CA PRO A 712 -15.65 3.51 11.53
C PRO A 712 -14.43 3.80 10.64
N TRP A 713 -14.57 4.63 9.59
CA TRP A 713 -13.55 4.82 8.53
C TRP A 713 -12.18 5.24 9.07
N ARG A 714 -11.11 4.56 8.64
CA ARG A 714 -9.73 4.76 9.11
C ARG A 714 -9.61 4.64 10.64
N SER A 715 -10.17 3.57 11.21
CA SER A 715 -9.90 3.15 12.59
C SER A 715 -8.55 2.44 12.74
N SER A 716 -8.05 1.88 11.65
CA SER A 716 -6.74 1.21 11.49
C SER A 716 -6.17 1.57 10.11
N ASP A 717 -4.97 1.08 9.80
CA ASP A 717 -4.40 1.03 8.45
C ASP A 717 -4.68 -0.31 7.73
N HIS A 718 -5.07 -1.36 8.47
CA HIS A 718 -5.51 -2.65 7.92
C HIS A 718 -7.04 -2.75 7.78
N ASN A 719 -7.52 -3.34 6.69
CA ASN A 719 -8.91 -3.71 6.47
C ASN A 719 -9.20 -5.10 7.11
N PRO A 720 -10.23 -5.24 7.98
CA PRO A 720 -10.60 -6.53 8.56
C PRO A 720 -11.21 -7.50 7.55
N GLU A 721 -10.98 -8.79 7.73
CA GLU A 721 -11.63 -9.87 6.97
C GLU A 721 -12.63 -10.64 7.83
N ILE A 722 -13.80 -10.97 7.27
CA ILE A 722 -14.89 -11.70 7.91
C ILE A 722 -15.02 -13.10 7.27
N ILE A 723 -15.18 -14.11 8.10
CA ILE A 723 -15.36 -15.53 7.75
C ILE A 723 -16.74 -15.98 8.22
N GLY A 724 -17.52 -16.53 7.29
CA GLY A 724 -18.82 -17.15 7.57
C GLY A 724 -18.70 -18.66 7.76
N LEU A 725 -19.27 -19.21 8.84
CA LEU A 725 -19.16 -20.64 9.20
C LEU A 725 -20.54 -21.28 9.46
N ASP A 726 -20.76 -22.46 8.89
CA ASP A 726 -21.82 -23.39 9.30
C ASP A 726 -21.34 -24.22 10.50
N LEU A 727 -21.65 -23.80 11.72
CA LEU A 727 -21.31 -24.51 12.96
C LEU A 727 -22.53 -25.14 13.66
N VAL A 728 -23.76 -24.70 13.37
CA VAL A 728 -24.98 -25.18 14.04
C VAL A 728 -25.88 -25.96 13.09
N ARG A 729 -26.37 -27.11 13.58
CA ARG A 729 -27.32 -27.97 12.86
C ARG A 729 -28.53 -28.33 13.72
N GLU A 730 -29.70 -28.47 13.10
CA GLU A 730 -30.86 -29.06 13.75
C GLU A 730 -30.66 -30.56 13.99
N LYS A 731 -31.06 -31.04 15.17
CA LYS A 731 -31.08 -32.48 15.49
C LYS A 731 -32.12 -33.17 14.62
N GLN A 732 -31.75 -34.30 14.04
CA GLN A 732 -32.72 -35.16 13.37
C GLN A 732 -33.66 -35.77 14.42
N VAL A 733 -34.86 -35.19 14.55
CA VAL A 733 -35.96 -35.76 15.33
C VAL A 733 -36.36 -37.08 14.68
N THR A 734 -35.80 -38.18 15.20
CA THR A 734 -36.21 -39.52 14.79
C THR A 734 -37.68 -39.68 15.17
N PRO A 735 -38.61 -39.94 14.22
CA PRO A 735 -40.01 -40.14 14.56
C PRO A 735 -40.12 -41.28 15.58
N PRO A 736 -40.97 -41.16 16.62
CA PRO A 736 -41.17 -42.24 17.57
C PRO A 736 -41.61 -43.50 16.79
N PRO A 737 -41.04 -44.68 17.10
CA PRO A 737 -41.33 -45.89 16.34
C PRO A 737 -42.84 -46.12 16.32
N ALA A 738 -43.40 -46.25 15.11
CA ALA A 738 -44.84 -46.39 14.92
C ALA A 738 -45.35 -47.53 15.80
N LYS A 739 -46.32 -47.23 16.68
CA LYS A 739 -46.94 -48.26 17.53
C LYS A 739 -47.36 -49.43 16.65
N PRO A 740 -47.01 -50.69 17.01
CA PRO A 740 -47.54 -51.85 16.33
C PRO A 740 -49.07 -51.74 16.26
N GLY A 741 -49.61 -51.72 15.04
CA GLY A 741 -51.06 -51.72 14.85
C GLY A 741 -51.65 -52.95 15.51
N PRO A 742 -52.87 -52.87 16.08
CA PRO A 742 -53.51 -54.03 16.71
C PRO A 742 -53.60 -55.18 15.71
N SER A 743 -53.02 -56.33 16.08
CA SER A 743 -52.94 -57.50 15.22
C SER A 743 -54.32 -58.08 14.94
N THR A 744 -54.85 -57.79 13.75
CA THR A 744 -56.10 -58.40 13.26
C THR A 744 -55.98 -59.92 13.23
N PRO A 745 -56.88 -60.67 13.89
CA PRO A 745 -56.84 -62.14 13.89
C PRO A 745 -56.98 -62.71 12.48
N GLN A 746 -56.02 -63.55 12.07
CA GLN A 746 -56.16 -64.34 10.85
C GLN A 746 -57.26 -65.40 11.04
N THR A 747 -58.15 -65.53 10.06
CA THR A 747 -59.22 -66.53 10.00
C THR A 747 -59.07 -67.32 8.68
N PRO A 748 -59.34 -68.64 8.61
CA PRO A 748 -58.59 -69.51 7.69
C PRO A 748 -58.99 -69.49 6.22
N GLN A 749 -58.06 -69.95 5.36
CA GLN A 749 -58.24 -70.12 3.92
C GLN A 749 -58.20 -71.62 3.50
N PRO A 750 -59.22 -72.08 2.75
CA PRO A 750 -59.10 -73.11 1.71
C PRO A 750 -59.58 -72.56 0.34
N SER A 751 -59.23 -73.10 -0.84
CA SER A 751 -58.36 -74.24 -1.21
C SER A 751 -57.86 -74.11 -2.68
N THR A 752 -56.73 -74.73 -3.02
CA THR A 752 -56.09 -74.79 -4.36
C THR A 752 -56.72 -75.88 -5.28
N PRO A 753 -56.52 -75.86 -6.62
CA PRO A 753 -55.30 -76.42 -7.26
C PRO A 753 -54.76 -75.68 -8.52
N ALA A 754 -53.66 -76.20 -9.11
CA ALA A 754 -52.86 -75.66 -10.24
C ALA A 754 -52.99 -76.53 -11.54
N PRO A 755 -52.21 -76.46 -12.66
CA PRO A 755 -50.92 -75.78 -13.01
C PRO A 755 -51.05 -74.84 -14.28
N SER A 756 -50.08 -74.48 -15.16
CA SER A 756 -48.66 -74.86 -15.44
C SER A 756 -47.81 -73.76 -16.16
N THR A 757 -46.57 -74.11 -16.51
CA THR A 757 -45.57 -73.42 -17.39
C THR A 757 -45.70 -73.83 -18.90
N PRO A 758 -44.93 -73.31 -19.91
CA PRO A 758 -43.66 -72.54 -19.89
C PRO A 758 -43.55 -71.30 -20.87
N ALA A 759 -42.31 -70.83 -21.13
CA ALA A 759 -41.87 -69.71 -22.02
C ALA A 759 -41.81 -70.13 -23.54
N PRO A 760 -41.32 -69.35 -24.58
CA PRO A 760 -40.40 -68.18 -24.57
C PRO A 760 -40.52 -67.08 -25.71
N ALA A 761 -39.50 -66.18 -25.77
CA ALA A 761 -38.89 -65.54 -26.97
C ALA A 761 -39.31 -64.14 -27.54
N LYS A 762 -38.34 -63.56 -28.29
CA LYS A 762 -38.27 -62.31 -29.12
C LYS A 762 -38.88 -62.53 -30.54
N PRO A 763 -38.91 -61.59 -31.54
CA PRO A 763 -38.24 -60.26 -31.68
C PRO A 763 -39.10 -59.11 -32.33
N SER A 764 -38.43 -58.00 -32.71
CA SER A 764 -38.68 -57.11 -33.89
C SER A 764 -39.27 -55.70 -33.71
N ALA A 765 -38.91 -54.81 -34.65
CA ALA A 765 -39.29 -53.39 -34.79
C ALA A 765 -40.03 -53.19 -36.16
N PRO A 766 -40.20 -52.01 -36.85
CA PRO A 766 -39.49 -50.71 -36.74
C PRO A 766 -40.27 -49.37 -37.05
N ALA A 767 -39.51 -48.25 -36.99
CA ALA A 767 -39.45 -47.15 -37.98
C ALA A 767 -40.18 -45.77 -37.80
N LYS A 768 -39.32 -44.71 -37.75
CA LYS A 768 -39.43 -43.36 -38.39
C LYS A 768 -40.44 -42.34 -37.79
N SER A 769 -40.22 -41.02 -37.89
CA SER A 769 -39.18 -40.20 -38.58
C SER A 769 -38.82 -38.89 -37.83
N ALA A 770 -37.66 -38.30 -38.16
CA ALA A 770 -37.14 -37.03 -37.64
C ALA A 770 -37.45 -35.83 -38.59
N PRO A 771 -36.87 -34.60 -38.42
CA PRO A 771 -35.44 -34.36 -38.71
C PRO A 771 -34.60 -33.66 -37.60
N ALA A 772 -34.06 -32.45 -37.84
CA ALA A 772 -32.80 -31.96 -37.24
C ALA A 772 -32.78 -30.41 -37.04
N GLY A 773 -31.76 -29.77 -36.47
CA GLY A 773 -30.41 -30.23 -36.08
C GLY A 773 -29.70 -29.22 -35.13
N SER A 774 -28.64 -29.59 -34.39
CA SER A 774 -27.19 -29.66 -34.80
C SER A 774 -26.52 -28.27 -34.86
N THR A 775 -25.32 -27.96 -34.34
CA THR A 775 -24.15 -28.71 -33.79
C THR A 775 -23.58 -28.00 -32.53
N GLY A 776 -22.65 -28.48 -31.67
CA GLY A 776 -21.54 -29.46 -31.75
C GLY A 776 -20.17 -28.72 -31.77
N SER A 777 -19.04 -29.17 -31.19
CA SER A 777 -18.69 -30.43 -30.49
C SER A 777 -17.47 -30.21 -29.53
N ARG A 778 -17.42 -30.78 -28.31
CA ARG A 778 -16.79 -32.05 -27.84
C ARG A 778 -15.30 -32.00 -27.39
N LEU A 779 -15.06 -32.65 -26.23
CA LEU A 779 -13.75 -33.12 -25.71
C LEU A 779 -13.40 -34.54 -26.24
N ALA A 780 -12.14 -34.96 -26.06
CA ALA A 780 -11.71 -36.36 -26.02
C ALA A 780 -10.52 -36.55 -25.04
N ARG A 781 -10.39 -37.73 -24.40
CA ARG A 781 -9.33 -38.04 -23.40
C ARG A 781 -9.00 -39.54 -23.34
N THR A 782 -7.78 -39.91 -23.73
CA THR A 782 -7.10 -41.23 -23.59
C THR A 782 -5.59 -41.00 -23.79
N GLY A 783 -4.64 -41.74 -23.23
CA GLY A 783 -4.64 -42.91 -22.34
C GLY A 783 -3.19 -43.23 -21.89
N SER A 784 -2.98 -44.17 -20.96
CA SER A 784 -1.72 -44.36 -20.20
C SER A 784 -0.84 -45.54 -20.64
N ALA A 785 0.50 -45.43 -20.52
CA ALA A 785 1.41 -46.56 -20.23
C ALA A 785 2.83 -46.13 -19.76
N THR A 786 3.46 -47.00 -18.96
CA THR A 786 4.83 -47.01 -18.38
C THR A 786 5.97 -47.15 -19.43
N VAL A 787 7.26 -46.89 -19.16
CA VAL A 787 8.25 -47.67 -18.35
C VAL A 787 9.49 -46.82 -17.99
N ALA A 788 10.26 -47.19 -16.95
CA ALA A 788 11.42 -46.47 -16.40
C ALA A 788 12.80 -47.14 -16.63
N TRP A 789 13.89 -46.39 -16.35
CA TRP A 789 15.27 -46.87 -16.09
C TRP A 789 15.99 -45.94 -15.08
N VAL A 790 17.07 -46.42 -14.43
CA VAL A 790 17.73 -45.83 -13.23
C VAL A 790 19.26 -46.08 -13.24
N VAL A 791 20.04 -45.43 -12.34
CA VAL A 791 21.48 -45.67 -11.96
C VAL A 791 22.51 -44.86 -12.81
N THR A 792 23.20 -43.80 -12.31
CA THR A 792 24.41 -43.70 -11.41
C THR A 792 25.71 -44.22 -12.10
N ALA A 793 26.91 -43.58 -12.09
CA ALA A 793 27.64 -42.68 -11.16
C ALA A 793 28.19 -41.39 -11.85
N LEU A 794 28.75 -40.31 -11.25
CA LEU A 794 29.30 -39.92 -9.91
C LEU A 794 30.87 -39.81 -9.84
N ALA A 795 31.39 -38.59 -9.56
CA ALA A 795 32.76 -38.14 -9.16
C ALA A 795 33.93 -38.06 -10.18
N LEU A 796 34.55 -36.86 -10.28
CA LEU A 796 35.97 -36.64 -9.93
C LEU A 796 36.31 -35.14 -9.81
N ALA A 797 37.25 -34.79 -8.93
CA ALA A 797 37.80 -33.43 -8.78
C ALA A 797 39.23 -33.33 -9.34
N GLY A 798 39.62 -32.16 -9.85
CA GLY A 798 40.96 -31.90 -10.38
C GLY A 798 41.38 -30.45 -10.16
N ALA A 799 42.62 -30.22 -9.74
CA ALA A 799 43.09 -28.92 -9.25
C ALA A 799 43.97 -28.16 -10.26
N GLY A 800 43.93 -26.83 -10.19
CA GLY A 800 44.86 -25.91 -10.87
C GLY A 800 44.37 -24.47 -10.76
N GLY A 801 45.22 -23.46 -10.51
CA GLY A 801 46.65 -23.49 -10.19
C GLY A 801 47.15 -22.10 -9.78
N VAL A 802 48.19 -22.02 -8.95
CA VAL A 802 48.67 -20.75 -8.37
C VAL A 802 49.73 -20.08 -9.25
N PHE A 803 49.46 -18.84 -9.67
CA PHE A 803 50.46 -17.82 -10.05
C PHE A 803 49.88 -16.43 -9.70
N LEU A 804 50.61 -15.39 -9.32
CA LEU A 804 51.81 -15.16 -8.49
C LEU A 804 52.09 -13.65 -8.61
N LEU A 805 52.25 -12.95 -7.47
CA LEU A 805 53.04 -11.72 -7.27
C LEU A 805 52.68 -10.38 -7.97
N ALA A 806 52.19 -9.47 -7.10
CA ALA A 806 52.83 -8.19 -6.75
C ALA A 806 52.93 -7.03 -7.77
N GLY A 807 52.15 -5.96 -7.52
CA GLY A 807 52.29 -4.64 -8.15
C GLY A 807 52.04 -3.49 -7.15
N ARG A 808 53.11 -2.89 -6.62
CA ARG A 808 53.07 -1.78 -5.64
C ARG A 808 52.26 -0.56 -6.13
N GLY A 809 51.62 0.16 -5.21
CA GLY A 809 51.82 1.62 -5.17
C GLY A 809 50.70 2.51 -4.65
N ARG A 810 50.90 3.07 -3.45
CA ARG A 810 50.24 4.27 -2.90
C ARG A 810 49.97 5.37 -3.96
N ARG A 811 48.84 6.07 -3.78
CA ARG A 811 48.86 7.50 -3.38
C ARG A 811 47.60 7.87 -2.60
N ARG A 812 47.75 8.80 -1.66
CA ARG A 812 46.67 9.62 -1.10
C ARG A 812 46.71 10.98 -1.80
N SER A 813 45.55 11.57 -2.04
CA SER A 813 45.32 13.02 -2.03
C SER A 813 43.87 13.19 -1.58
#